data_AF-A0A1H9I6S1-F1
#
_entry.id   AF-A0A1H9I6S1-F1
#
_cell.length_a   1.000
_cell.length_b   1.000
_cell.length_c   1.000
_cell.angle_alpha   90.00
_cell.angle_beta   90.00
_cell.angle_gamma   90.00
#
_symmetry.space_group_name_H-M   'P 1'
#
loop_
_entity.id
_entity.type
_entity.pdbx_description
1 polymer ?
#
loop_
_entity_poly.entity_id
_entity_poly.type
_entity_poly.pdbx_seq_one_letter_code
_entity_poly.pdbx_strand_id
1 'polypeptide(L)'
;MALEDYLPDRLRETYSVKIGLIFLLVVVMTILVSTLFLGHVSGTVGASAEDHFSDRTDDRTDVAAAWLETNVETANGLAADATVQSGSDDEIDDRLTDAQSTREDRIAELHYLDDDGEVLASSATGAVGRNFFETAGVEGATNGPSATHEAMASNETVLSFVVGVDGESDRYVAVSAPASAFGATLETGADDRRTIVTDGDGEPITAVGEEAAVGDDAVLAAVSPNADGVATGTPDGTDTEFAATASTIDVGGETLTVTTYDTATAVYGPQQTATSALVALVFVFVLHLGLVGVVLGGNVSLNLRRLATKAERIGGGDLEVDLETDRVDEVGALYGSFDSMRDSLRTTLSDLEDQRERAREAQQRTEERNRELEAEAERYSDVMAACADGDLEQRLEPETDHEAMISIAAAFNEMIDDLEDAVAQVKTISAEVARTSTEVQTSSDEIRRASQEVSTSVQEISDGSSKQAEDLSMATTEVKEMSATVEEVAAATSNIAEQSSQVDELAMDGQRAAEETTAEMHAASDRTAAVAETVRSLDDEAEQIQEIVELIDEIAGQTNMLALNAAIESARSESASSESGGFQAVADEVKELAEQTQAAVDDVETMIESIQQRAAKSATQIEETEATIGSATDRVDSLSGKLDRIATEIEQVTTGVQEIDQATDEQASSAEELATIVQEVASVASETTSQAQQAAAAAEETTATITDVSAEATRLDERAAELADAVDEFTVSGPSSGSTAAPAGRGGESR
;
A
#
# COMPACT_ATOMS: atom_id res chain seq x y z
N MET A 1 58.28 -47.97 1.19
CA MET A 1 58.73 -48.03 2.59
C MET A 1 57.45 -48.02 3.42
N ALA A 2 57.07 -49.16 4.00
CA ALA A 2 55.76 -49.32 4.63
C ALA A 2 55.71 -48.56 5.97
N LEU A 3 54.53 -48.02 6.30
CA LEU A 3 54.24 -47.25 7.52
C LEU A 3 54.55 -48.02 8.83
N GLU A 4 54.80 -49.33 8.74
CA GLU A 4 55.06 -50.22 9.86
C GLU A 4 56.37 -49.91 10.61
N ASP A 5 57.36 -49.27 9.98
CA ASP A 5 58.69 -49.01 10.56
C ASP A 5 58.76 -47.81 11.53
N TYR A 6 57.69 -47.03 11.67
CA TYR A 6 57.65 -45.82 12.53
C TYR A 6 56.79 -45.97 13.79
N LEU A 7 56.20 -47.15 14.05
CA LEU A 7 55.36 -47.38 15.23
C LEU A 7 56.19 -47.86 16.44
N PRO A 8 55.98 -47.31 17.65
CA PRO A 8 56.66 -47.75 18.88
C PRO A 8 56.49 -49.26 19.13
N ASP A 9 57.53 -49.96 19.62
CA ASP A 9 57.52 -51.42 19.78
C ASP A 9 56.33 -51.97 20.60
N ARG A 10 55.80 -51.19 21.55
CA ARG A 10 54.60 -51.54 22.32
C ARG A 10 53.31 -51.67 21.50
N LEU A 11 53.26 -51.03 20.34
CA LEU A 11 52.12 -51.09 19.40
C LEU A 11 52.22 -52.29 18.44
N ARG A 12 53.38 -52.93 18.33
CA ARG A 12 53.58 -54.10 17.47
C ARG A 12 53.13 -55.41 18.14
N GLU A 13 53.28 -55.53 19.45
CA GLU A 13 53.14 -56.81 20.16
C GLU A 13 51.69 -57.26 20.46
N THR A 14 50.70 -56.37 20.40
CA THR A 14 49.31 -56.75 20.74
C THR A 14 48.27 -56.33 19.70
N TYR A 15 47.65 -57.35 19.09
CA TYR A 15 46.65 -57.22 18.03
C TYR A 15 45.43 -56.38 18.44
N SER A 16 45.04 -56.42 19.72
CA SER A 16 43.97 -55.60 20.31
C SER A 16 44.24 -54.10 20.26
N VAL A 17 45.50 -53.69 20.40
CA VAL A 17 45.86 -52.27 20.34
C VAL A 17 45.78 -51.78 18.90
N LYS A 18 46.14 -52.62 17.91
CA LYS A 18 46.02 -52.29 16.48
C LYS A 18 44.55 -52.11 16.05
N ILE A 19 43.67 -53.04 16.44
CA ILE A 19 42.22 -52.91 16.17
C ILE A 19 41.65 -51.69 16.89
N GLY A 20 41.99 -51.49 18.16
CA GLY A 20 41.57 -50.30 18.90
C GLY A 20 42.03 -48.99 18.26
N LEU A 21 43.23 -48.97 17.66
CA LEU A 21 43.77 -47.79 16.99
C LEU A 21 43.12 -47.53 15.61
N ILE A 22 42.72 -48.57 14.89
CA ILE A 22 41.92 -48.43 13.65
C ILE A 22 40.53 -47.88 13.98
N PHE A 23 39.85 -48.41 15.01
CA PHE A 23 38.57 -47.87 15.46
C PHE A 23 38.70 -46.43 15.97
N LEU A 24 39.76 -46.11 16.72
CA LEU A 24 40.06 -44.74 17.15
C LEU A 24 40.26 -43.82 15.94
N LEU A 25 40.98 -44.28 14.91
CA LEU A 25 41.21 -43.52 13.68
C LEU A 25 39.91 -43.25 12.93
N VAL A 26 39.02 -44.25 12.81
CA VAL A 26 37.71 -44.09 12.19
C VAL A 26 36.84 -43.11 13.00
N VAL A 27 36.81 -43.24 14.33
CA VAL A 27 36.07 -42.30 15.20
C VAL A 27 36.62 -40.88 15.08
N VAL A 28 37.94 -40.70 15.09
CA VAL A 28 38.58 -39.37 14.94
C VAL A 28 38.29 -38.78 13.56
N MET A 29 38.31 -39.58 12.50
CA MET A 29 38.02 -39.14 11.15
C MET A 29 36.53 -38.76 10.98
N THR A 30 35.62 -39.54 11.55
CA THR A 30 34.18 -39.20 11.58
C THR A 30 33.94 -37.92 12.37
N ILE A 31 34.55 -37.76 13.55
CA ILE A 31 34.46 -36.52 14.34
C ILE A 31 34.99 -35.33 13.53
N LEU A 32 36.11 -35.47 12.83
CA LEU A 32 36.70 -34.42 12.01
C LEU A 32 35.76 -34.01 10.86
N VAL A 33 35.24 -34.98 10.10
CA VAL A 33 34.31 -34.73 8.99
C VAL A 33 33.01 -34.11 9.49
N SER A 34 32.44 -34.63 10.58
CA SER A 34 31.24 -34.07 11.19
C SER A 34 31.46 -32.65 11.72
N THR A 35 32.63 -32.34 12.29
CA THR A 35 32.96 -31.00 12.77
C THR A 35 33.10 -30.00 11.61
N LEU A 36 33.73 -30.42 10.50
CA LEU A 36 33.82 -29.60 9.29
C LEU A 36 32.42 -29.36 8.66
N PHE A 37 31.58 -30.39 8.62
CA PHE A 37 30.23 -30.30 8.08
C PHE A 37 29.33 -29.41 8.96
N LEU A 38 29.41 -29.55 10.29
CA LEU A 38 28.73 -28.64 11.22
C LEU A 38 29.19 -27.19 11.06
N GLY A 39 30.50 -26.97 10.89
CA GLY A 39 31.03 -25.62 10.66
C GLY A 39 30.53 -25.01 9.35
N HIS A 40 30.39 -25.81 8.29
CA HIS A 40 29.86 -25.34 7.01
C HIS A 40 28.38 -24.97 7.10
N VAL A 41 27.55 -25.83 7.70
CA VAL A 41 26.11 -25.58 7.90
C VAL A 41 25.87 -24.41 8.86
N SER A 42 26.65 -24.30 9.93
CA SER A 42 26.53 -23.17 10.87
C SER A 42 26.90 -21.83 10.22
N GLY A 43 27.84 -21.82 9.27
CA GLY A 43 28.26 -20.62 8.55
C GLY A 43 27.29 -20.17 7.46
N THR A 44 26.61 -21.09 6.77
CA THR A 44 25.67 -20.74 5.70
C THR A 44 24.29 -20.37 6.23
N VAL A 45 23.79 -21.03 7.29
CA VAL A 45 22.45 -20.76 7.82
C VAL A 45 22.43 -19.50 8.70
N GLY A 46 23.58 -19.08 9.26
CA GLY A 46 23.68 -17.88 10.11
C GLY A 46 23.56 -16.60 9.30
N ALA A 47 24.30 -16.53 8.19
CA ALA A 47 24.21 -15.43 7.24
C ALA A 47 22.78 -15.25 6.69
N SER A 48 22.07 -16.34 6.37
CA SER A 48 20.68 -16.23 5.91
C SER A 48 19.70 -15.75 6.98
N ALA A 49 19.93 -16.02 8.27
CA ALA A 49 19.10 -15.51 9.36
C ALA A 49 19.34 -14.02 9.61
N GLU A 50 20.60 -13.59 9.51
CA GLU A 50 21.02 -12.19 9.60
C GLU A 50 20.47 -11.37 8.41
N ASP A 51 20.63 -11.87 7.17
CA ASP A 51 20.09 -11.25 5.95
C ASP A 51 18.56 -11.10 6.06
N HIS A 52 17.84 -12.16 6.43
CA HIS A 52 16.39 -12.09 6.62
C HIS A 52 15.94 -11.14 7.75
N PHE A 53 16.79 -10.89 8.74
CA PHE A 53 16.50 -9.93 9.82
C PHE A 53 16.82 -8.49 9.38
N SER A 54 17.85 -8.32 8.55
CA SER A 54 18.19 -7.04 7.92
C SER A 54 17.16 -6.62 6.87
N ASP A 55 16.80 -7.50 5.94
CA ASP A 55 15.82 -7.22 4.87
C ASP A 55 14.49 -6.70 5.46
N ARG A 56 14.04 -7.28 6.57
CA ARG A 56 12.82 -6.82 7.26
C ARG A 56 12.98 -5.47 7.95
N THR A 57 14.19 -5.16 8.39
CA THR A 57 14.48 -3.84 8.97
C THR A 57 14.50 -2.79 7.87
N ASP A 58 15.01 -3.14 6.69
CA ASP A 58 14.91 -2.31 5.49
C ASP A 58 13.46 -2.12 5.06
N ASP A 59 12.63 -3.18 5.04
CA ASP A 59 11.18 -3.06 4.76
C ASP A 59 10.49 -2.07 5.74
N ARG A 60 10.82 -2.12 7.04
CA ARG A 60 10.27 -1.17 8.04
C ARG A 60 10.79 0.24 7.82
N THR A 61 12.02 0.37 7.37
CA THR A 61 12.67 1.65 7.06
C THR A 61 12.02 2.30 5.86
N ASP A 62 11.68 1.52 4.83
CA ASP A 62 10.93 1.98 3.66
C ASP A 62 9.51 2.45 4.03
N VAL A 63 8.81 1.71 4.89
CA VAL A 63 7.48 2.11 5.40
C VAL A 63 7.57 3.43 6.19
N ALA A 64 8.55 3.54 7.09
CA ALA A 64 8.78 4.75 7.85
C ALA A 64 9.13 5.95 6.93
N ALA A 65 9.97 5.73 5.92
CA ALA A 65 10.37 6.74 4.95
C ALA A 65 9.16 7.26 4.14
N ALA A 66 8.33 6.35 3.64
CA ALA A 66 7.12 6.70 2.89
C ALA A 66 6.12 7.52 3.71
N TRP A 67 5.96 7.19 5.00
CA TRP A 67 5.09 7.96 5.90
C TRP A 67 5.61 9.40 6.11
N LEU A 68 6.93 9.55 6.31
CA LEU A 68 7.56 10.86 6.45
C LEU A 68 7.46 11.69 5.18
N GLU A 69 7.74 11.08 4.02
CA GLU A 69 7.64 11.73 2.71
C GLU A 69 6.20 12.21 2.43
N THR A 70 5.19 11.39 2.75
CA THR A 70 3.77 11.76 2.62
C THR A 70 3.41 13.00 3.44
N ASN A 71 3.96 13.14 4.66
CA ASN A 71 3.70 14.30 5.51
C ASN A 71 4.44 15.56 5.00
N VAL A 72 5.66 15.39 4.47
CA VAL A 72 6.38 16.48 3.78
C VAL A 72 5.60 16.94 2.54
N GLU A 73 5.09 16.02 1.73
CA GLU A 73 4.25 16.33 0.57
C GLU A 73 2.95 17.04 0.97
N THR A 74 2.33 16.61 2.08
CA THR A 74 1.13 17.27 2.62
C THR A 74 1.43 18.71 3.04
N ALA A 75 2.55 18.94 3.73
CA ALA A 75 2.99 20.27 4.12
C ALA A 75 3.24 21.15 2.89
N ASN A 76 3.98 20.66 1.89
CA ASN A 76 4.23 21.37 0.64
C ASN A 76 2.94 21.65 -0.14
N GLY A 77 1.99 20.71 -0.18
CA GLY A 77 0.69 20.89 -0.82
C GLY A 77 -0.13 22.00 -0.17
N LEU A 78 -0.12 22.10 1.17
CA LEU A 78 -0.76 23.19 1.89
C LEU A 78 -0.05 24.53 1.67
N ALA A 79 1.29 24.55 1.62
CA ALA A 79 2.05 25.76 1.32
C ALA A 79 1.86 26.28 -0.12
N ALA A 80 1.49 25.40 -1.05
CA ALA A 80 1.16 25.73 -2.44
C ALA A 80 -0.33 26.07 -2.66
N ASP A 81 -1.17 25.93 -1.63
CA ASP A 81 -2.60 26.17 -1.71
C ASP A 81 -2.90 27.68 -1.88
N ALA A 82 -3.77 28.02 -2.84
CA ALA A 82 -4.05 29.42 -3.21
C ALA A 82 -4.65 30.23 -2.04
N THR A 83 -5.46 29.60 -1.19
CA THR A 83 -6.03 30.23 0.00
C THR A 83 -4.96 30.47 1.05
N VAL A 84 -4.04 29.53 1.24
CA VAL A 84 -2.90 29.68 2.16
C VAL A 84 -1.92 30.76 1.67
N GLN A 85 -1.74 30.91 0.37
CA GLN A 85 -0.83 31.91 -0.22
C GLN A 85 -1.37 33.35 -0.14
N SER A 86 -2.69 33.54 -0.24
CA SER A 86 -3.26 34.86 -0.50
C SER A 86 -4.53 35.22 0.27
N GLY A 87 -5.08 34.27 1.02
CA GLY A 87 -6.28 34.46 1.84
C GLY A 87 -6.01 35.30 3.09
N SER A 88 -7.10 35.76 3.71
CA SER A 88 -7.07 36.35 5.05
C SER A 88 -6.83 35.27 6.13
N ASP A 89 -6.34 35.68 7.30
CA ASP A 89 -6.08 34.73 8.41
C ASP A 89 -7.31 33.87 8.75
N ASP A 90 -8.53 34.42 8.67
CA ASP A 90 -9.78 33.67 8.90
C ASP A 90 -10.05 32.63 7.78
N GLU A 91 -9.78 32.95 6.51
CA GLU A 91 -9.94 32.01 5.38
C GLU A 91 -8.89 30.89 5.43
N ILE A 92 -7.67 31.22 5.87
CA ILE A 92 -6.60 30.25 6.08
C ILE A 92 -6.96 29.31 7.25
N ASP A 93 -7.50 29.85 8.34
CA ASP A 93 -7.95 29.06 9.50
C ASP A 93 -9.01 28.01 9.11
N ASP A 94 -10.02 28.43 8.34
CA ASP A 94 -11.06 27.53 7.81
C ASP A 94 -10.46 26.46 6.89
N ARG A 95 -9.53 26.85 6.01
CA ARG A 95 -8.85 25.92 5.09
C ARG A 95 -8.00 24.89 5.81
N LEU A 96 -7.24 25.29 6.84
CA LEU A 96 -6.45 24.39 7.68
C LEU A 96 -7.36 23.47 8.50
N THR A 97 -8.45 23.99 9.05
CA THR A 97 -9.45 23.18 9.77
C THR A 97 -10.05 22.09 8.87
N ASP A 98 -10.41 22.44 7.64
CA ASP A 98 -10.92 21.48 6.65
C ASP A 98 -9.86 20.44 6.26
N ALA A 99 -8.62 20.88 6.01
CA ALA A 99 -7.48 20.01 5.70
C ALA A 99 -7.21 18.98 6.80
N GLN A 100 -7.32 19.39 8.07
CA GLN A 100 -7.19 18.50 9.21
C GLN A 100 -8.38 17.54 9.30
N SER A 101 -9.61 18.03 9.14
CA SER A 101 -10.83 17.21 9.31
C SER A 101 -10.90 16.02 8.35
N THR A 102 -10.28 16.15 7.18
CA THR A 102 -10.18 15.08 6.17
C THR A 102 -9.05 14.07 6.47
N ARG A 103 -8.21 14.32 7.48
CA ARG A 103 -6.96 13.59 7.80
C ARG A 103 -6.70 13.46 9.31
N GLU A 104 -7.73 13.40 10.15
CA GLU A 104 -7.62 13.33 11.62
C GLU A 104 -6.81 12.11 12.14
N ASP A 105 -6.69 11.07 11.33
CA ASP A 105 -5.94 9.86 11.63
C ASP A 105 -4.41 10.03 11.53
N ARG A 106 -3.94 11.07 10.82
CA ARG A 106 -2.51 11.32 10.59
C ARG A 106 -2.04 12.74 10.94
N ILE A 107 -2.95 13.71 11.06
CA ILE A 107 -2.63 15.11 11.37
C ILE A 107 -3.29 15.51 12.69
N ALA A 108 -2.46 15.92 13.64
CA ALA A 108 -2.91 16.39 14.94
C ALA A 108 -3.32 17.87 14.88
N GLU A 109 -2.51 18.71 14.25
CA GLU A 109 -2.68 20.16 14.21
C GLU A 109 -1.99 20.75 12.95
N LEU A 110 -2.54 21.83 12.41
CA LEU A 110 -2.00 22.58 11.28
C LEU A 110 -1.90 24.05 11.65
N HIS A 111 -0.77 24.68 11.35
CA HIS A 111 -0.50 26.08 11.71
C HIS A 111 0.05 26.87 10.53
N TYR A 112 -0.40 28.12 10.39
CA TYR A 112 0.17 29.13 9.49
C TYR A 112 0.93 30.17 10.31
N LEU A 113 2.19 30.40 9.94
CA LEU A 113 3.18 31.12 10.76
C LEU A 113 3.77 32.32 10.03
N ASP A 114 4.20 33.33 10.80
CA ASP A 114 5.07 34.41 10.30
C ASP A 114 6.57 34.09 10.41
N ASP A 115 7.43 35.06 10.04
CA ASP A 115 8.89 34.93 10.05
C ASP A 115 9.50 34.74 11.45
N ASP A 116 8.80 35.19 12.49
CA ASP A 116 9.21 35.01 13.88
C ASP A 116 8.64 33.70 14.47
N GLY A 117 7.80 32.97 13.72
CA GLY A 117 7.14 31.73 14.13
C GLY A 117 5.85 31.94 14.93
N GLU A 118 5.27 33.14 14.93
CA GLU A 118 3.97 33.40 15.55
C GLU A 118 2.84 32.76 14.70
N VAL A 119 1.95 32.01 15.35
CA VAL A 119 0.80 31.38 14.70
C VAL A 119 -0.24 32.45 14.35
N LEU A 120 -0.48 32.67 13.06
CA LEU A 120 -1.46 33.62 12.53
C LEU A 120 -2.84 32.98 12.33
N ALA A 121 -2.88 31.73 11.87
CA ALA A 121 -4.09 30.93 11.67
C ALA A 121 -3.80 29.45 12.02
N SER A 122 -4.78 28.71 12.51
CA SER A 122 -4.52 27.33 12.96
C SER A 122 -5.80 26.50 13.11
N SER A 123 -5.73 25.24 12.65
CA SER A 123 -6.81 24.27 12.87
C SER A 123 -7.04 23.92 14.36
N ALA A 124 -6.06 24.21 15.21
CA ALA A 124 -6.09 23.96 16.63
C ALA A 124 -6.56 25.20 17.44
N THR A 125 -7.69 25.07 18.14
CA THR A 125 -8.25 26.17 18.94
C THR A 125 -7.30 26.60 20.07
N GLY A 126 -6.83 27.84 20.03
CA GLY A 126 -5.95 28.42 21.07
C GLY A 126 -4.45 28.40 20.75
N ALA A 127 -4.07 27.99 19.54
CA ALA A 127 -2.69 28.11 19.06
C ALA A 127 -2.34 29.52 18.54
N VAL A 128 -3.32 30.24 17.97
CA VAL A 128 -3.13 31.60 17.41
C VAL A 128 -2.51 32.56 18.44
N GLY A 129 -1.46 33.27 18.02
CA GLY A 129 -0.68 34.20 18.84
C GLY A 129 0.39 33.55 19.73
N ARG A 130 0.64 32.24 19.60
CA ARG A 130 1.76 31.53 20.25
C ARG A 130 2.93 31.36 19.28
N ASN A 131 4.12 31.16 19.82
CA ASN A 131 5.32 30.93 19.02
C ASN A 131 5.54 29.43 18.78
N PHE A 132 5.46 29.01 17.51
CA PHE A 132 5.64 27.63 17.08
C PHE A 132 7.10 27.20 17.06
N PHE A 133 7.99 28.07 16.59
CA PHE A 133 9.42 27.81 16.54
C PHE A 133 10.00 27.48 17.92
N GLU A 134 9.60 28.21 18.97
CA GLU A 134 9.97 27.92 20.35
C GLU A 134 9.38 26.58 20.85
N THR A 135 8.17 26.23 20.42
CA THR A 135 7.48 25.00 20.84
C THR A 135 8.08 23.76 20.18
N ALA A 136 8.34 23.83 18.87
CA ALA A 136 8.87 22.72 18.07
C ALA A 136 10.41 22.66 18.04
N GLY A 137 11.10 23.68 18.58
CA GLY A 137 12.56 23.74 18.60
C GLY A 137 13.18 23.95 17.22
N VAL A 138 12.50 24.65 16.31
CA VAL A 138 12.93 24.91 14.93
C VAL A 138 13.16 26.41 14.71
N GLU A 139 13.95 26.80 13.71
CA GLU A 139 14.26 28.21 13.41
C GLU A 139 13.73 28.68 12.03
N GLY A 140 12.80 27.93 11.43
CA GLY A 140 12.22 28.21 10.10
C GLY A 140 11.74 26.94 9.41
N ALA A 141 11.69 26.98 8.07
CA ALA A 141 11.39 25.79 7.26
C ALA A 141 12.37 24.65 7.56
N THR A 142 11.81 23.47 7.80
CA THR A 142 12.54 22.22 7.95
C THR A 142 12.54 21.50 6.60
N ASN A 143 13.63 20.78 6.33
CA ASN A 143 13.67 19.93 5.14
C ASN A 143 13.08 18.53 5.43
N GLY A 144 12.90 18.18 6.71
CA GLY A 144 12.34 16.91 7.20
C GLY A 144 11.49 17.13 8.47
N PRO A 145 11.19 16.08 9.24
CA PRO A 145 10.47 16.22 10.51
C PRO A 145 11.30 17.00 11.54
N SER A 146 10.63 17.72 12.43
CA SER A 146 11.21 18.26 13.67
C SER A 146 11.55 17.13 14.65
N ALA A 147 12.29 17.46 15.71
CA ALA A 147 12.29 16.65 16.92
C ALA A 147 10.86 16.52 17.47
N THR A 148 10.60 15.47 18.26
CA THR A 148 9.29 15.31 18.90
C THR A 148 9.05 16.42 19.92
N HIS A 149 7.84 16.95 19.93
CA HIS A 149 7.42 17.97 20.88
C HIS A 149 5.95 17.78 21.28
N GLU A 150 5.52 18.47 22.34
CA GLU A 150 4.08 18.53 22.66
C GLU A 150 3.37 19.43 21.64
N ALA A 151 2.22 18.98 21.15
CA ALA A 151 1.38 19.79 20.28
C ALA A 151 0.91 21.07 21.00
N MET A 152 0.46 22.07 20.23
CA MET A 152 0.13 23.36 20.83
C MET A 152 -1.17 23.33 21.61
N ALA A 153 -2.21 22.73 21.07
CA ALA A 153 -3.54 22.70 21.70
C ALA A 153 -3.84 21.37 22.39
N SER A 154 -3.16 20.29 21.99
CA SER A 154 -3.27 18.97 22.62
C SER A 154 -2.00 18.59 23.40
N ASN A 155 -2.13 17.77 24.44
CA ASN A 155 -0.97 17.18 25.15
C ASN A 155 -0.45 15.93 24.42
N GLU A 156 -0.60 15.87 23.10
CA GLU A 156 -0.12 14.75 22.28
C GLU A 156 1.32 15.03 21.83
N THR A 157 2.14 13.98 21.80
CA THR A 157 3.50 14.05 21.25
C THR A 157 3.42 13.99 19.72
N VAL A 158 3.97 15.00 19.06
CA VAL A 158 3.90 15.17 17.61
C VAL A 158 5.28 15.36 16.99
N LEU A 159 5.38 15.04 15.70
CA LEU A 159 6.46 15.44 14.79
C LEU A 159 5.91 16.50 13.85
N SER A 160 6.68 17.56 13.60
CA SER A 160 6.21 18.66 12.76
C SER A 160 7.03 18.85 11.51
N PHE A 161 6.35 19.18 10.42
CA PHE A 161 6.95 19.44 9.11
C PHE A 161 6.66 20.89 8.76
N VAL A 162 7.72 21.72 8.71
CA VAL A 162 7.59 23.16 8.49
C VAL A 162 8.10 23.49 7.10
N VAL A 163 7.26 24.08 6.27
CA VAL A 163 7.63 24.47 4.90
C VAL A 163 7.33 25.94 4.66
N GLY A 164 8.14 26.59 3.83
CA GLY A 164 7.89 27.97 3.42
C GLY A 164 6.70 28.05 2.47
N VAL A 165 5.91 29.11 2.57
CA VAL A 165 4.74 29.33 1.72
C VAL A 165 5.19 29.84 0.35
N ASP A 166 4.68 29.22 -0.72
CA ASP A 166 5.11 29.56 -2.08
C ASP A 166 4.73 31.00 -2.43
N GLY A 167 5.73 31.81 -2.78
CA GLY A 167 5.55 33.23 -3.14
C GLY A 167 5.70 34.21 -1.98
N GLU A 168 5.73 33.74 -0.73
CA GLU A 168 5.89 34.56 0.48
C GLU A 168 7.14 34.11 1.27
N SER A 169 8.19 34.93 1.30
CA SER A 169 9.46 34.56 1.94
C SER A 169 9.42 34.52 3.47
N ASP A 170 8.38 35.11 4.06
CA ASP A 170 8.27 35.44 5.48
C ASP A 170 7.05 34.72 6.12
N ARG A 171 6.64 33.59 5.52
CA ARG A 171 5.45 32.81 5.88
C ARG A 171 5.74 31.31 5.79
N TYR A 172 5.19 30.56 6.74
CA TYR A 172 5.39 29.11 6.83
C TYR A 172 4.09 28.38 7.13
N VAL A 173 4.02 27.12 6.71
CA VAL A 173 3.01 26.16 7.14
C VAL A 173 3.69 25.08 7.98
N ALA A 174 3.15 24.79 9.14
CA ALA A 174 3.57 23.66 9.97
C ALA A 174 2.47 22.60 10.04
N VAL A 175 2.82 21.38 9.63
CA VAL A 175 1.97 20.19 9.77
C VAL A 175 2.47 19.38 10.95
N SER A 176 1.68 19.25 12.02
CA SER A 176 2.01 18.43 13.18
C SER A 176 1.28 17.09 13.08
N ALA A 177 2.04 15.99 12.98
CA ALA A 177 1.54 14.63 12.90
C ALA A 177 1.77 13.88 14.23
N PRO A 178 0.81 13.08 14.74
CA PRO A 178 0.99 12.31 15.95
C PRO A 178 2.15 11.31 15.84
N ALA A 179 3.05 11.30 16.83
CA ALA A 179 4.10 10.27 16.91
C ALA A 179 3.50 8.86 17.13
N SER A 180 2.30 8.81 17.71
CA SER A 180 1.47 7.60 17.85
C SER A 180 1.01 7.05 16.50
N ALA A 181 0.58 7.92 15.58
CA ALA A 181 0.19 7.56 14.22
C ALA A 181 1.39 7.06 13.41
N PHE A 182 2.56 7.70 13.58
CA PHE A 182 3.81 7.21 13.00
C PHE A 182 4.15 5.80 13.51
N GLY A 183 4.10 5.59 14.83
CA GLY A 183 4.32 4.27 15.44
C GLY A 183 3.34 3.21 14.93
N ALA A 184 2.05 3.54 14.79
CA ALA A 184 1.04 2.63 14.29
C ALA A 184 1.32 2.14 12.86
N THR A 185 1.97 2.93 12.01
CA THR A 185 2.37 2.47 10.66
C THR A 185 3.46 1.40 10.67
N LEU A 186 4.24 1.33 11.75
CA LEU A 186 5.30 0.33 11.94
C LEU A 186 4.77 -0.96 12.60
N GLU A 187 3.52 -0.97 13.07
CA GLU A 187 2.83 -2.14 13.63
C GLU A 187 2.26 -3.05 12.53
N THR A 188 3.10 -3.91 11.94
CA THR A 188 2.66 -4.92 10.97
C THR A 188 2.31 -6.27 11.62
N GLY A 189 1.19 -6.32 12.35
CA GLY A 189 0.57 -7.57 12.81
C GLY A 189 1.30 -8.34 13.94
N ALA A 190 0.73 -9.50 14.30
CA ALA A 190 0.88 -10.22 15.58
C ALA A 190 2.26 -10.85 15.91
N ASP A 191 3.36 -10.33 15.38
CA ASP A 191 4.72 -10.76 15.76
C ASP A 191 5.24 -9.84 16.90
N ASP A 192 5.76 -10.44 17.99
CA ASP A 192 6.31 -9.83 19.22
C ASP A 192 7.55 -8.90 18.99
N ARG A 193 7.71 -8.34 17.79
CA ARG A 193 8.93 -7.66 17.34
C ARG A 193 8.88 -6.17 17.61
N ARG A 194 9.99 -5.64 18.14
CA ARG A 194 10.08 -4.27 18.63
C ARG A 194 10.89 -3.40 17.69
N THR A 195 10.38 -2.22 17.39
CA THR A 195 11.07 -1.20 16.59
C THR A 195 11.12 0.11 17.35
N ILE A 196 12.26 0.77 17.28
CA ILE A 196 12.47 2.12 17.80
C ILE A 196 12.99 2.97 16.65
N VAL A 197 12.40 4.14 16.46
CA VAL A 197 12.92 5.17 15.56
C VAL A 197 13.57 6.24 16.41
N THR A 198 14.80 6.61 16.09
CA THR A 198 15.57 7.65 16.77
C THR A 198 15.94 8.76 15.79
N ASP A 199 16.10 9.97 16.31
CA ASP A 199 16.65 11.10 15.54
C ASP A 199 18.17 10.98 15.33
N GLY A 200 18.77 12.00 14.68
CA GLY A 200 20.22 12.03 14.40
C GLY A 200 21.09 12.15 15.65
N ASP A 201 20.53 12.55 16.79
CA ASP A 201 21.20 12.63 18.10
C ASP A 201 21.00 11.35 18.92
N GLY A 202 20.15 10.42 18.46
CA GLY A 202 19.86 9.14 19.09
C GLY A 202 18.69 9.18 20.09
N GLU A 203 17.90 10.26 20.12
CA GLU A 203 16.74 10.38 20.99
C GLU A 203 15.53 9.65 20.36
N PRO A 204 14.75 8.87 21.13
CA PRO A 204 13.63 8.11 20.60
C PRO A 204 12.46 9.01 20.17
N ILE A 205 12.04 8.86 18.92
CA ILE A 205 10.87 9.50 18.34
C ILE A 205 9.59 8.69 18.62
N THR A 206 9.66 7.38 18.33
CA THR A 206 8.54 6.46 18.55
C THR A 206 9.07 5.05 18.77
N ALA A 207 8.34 4.26 19.56
CA ALA A 207 8.66 2.88 19.87
C ALA A 207 7.40 2.03 19.78
N VAL A 208 7.56 0.84 19.22
CA VAL A 208 6.47 -0.05 18.84
C VAL A 208 6.73 -1.46 19.35
N GLY A 209 5.71 -2.10 19.94
CA GLY A 209 5.79 -3.40 20.63
C GLY A 209 5.83 -3.28 22.17
N GLU A 210 5.83 -4.42 22.88
CA GLU A 210 5.87 -4.41 24.35
C GLU A 210 7.19 -3.77 24.83
N GLU A 211 7.08 -2.63 25.52
CA GLU A 211 8.21 -1.88 26.10
C GLU A 211 9.10 -2.85 26.88
N ALA A 212 10.32 -3.08 26.38
CA ALA A 212 11.30 -3.77 27.16
C ALA A 212 11.58 -2.89 28.38
N ALA A 213 11.09 -3.31 29.54
CA ALA A 213 11.52 -2.74 30.82
C ALA A 213 12.98 -3.12 31.13
N VAL A 214 13.91 -2.92 30.19
CA VAL A 214 15.36 -2.81 30.37
C VAL A 214 15.97 -1.92 29.27
N GLY A 215 16.03 -0.61 29.57
CA GLY A 215 17.13 0.31 29.23
C GLY A 215 17.40 0.61 27.75
N ASP A 216 16.84 1.73 27.28
CA ASP A 216 17.09 2.38 25.98
C ASP A 216 18.57 2.46 25.57
N ASP A 217 19.52 2.55 26.51
CA ASP A 217 20.95 2.61 26.16
C ASP A 217 21.56 1.26 25.76
N ALA A 218 21.05 0.12 26.24
CA ALA A 218 21.75 -1.16 26.12
C ALA A 218 21.51 -1.88 24.78
N VAL A 219 20.31 -1.68 24.20
CA VAL A 219 19.96 -2.21 22.87
C VAL A 219 20.53 -1.28 21.79
N LEU A 220 20.46 0.04 21.99
CA LEU A 220 21.11 1.03 21.11
C LEU A 220 22.64 0.92 21.17
N ALA A 221 23.25 0.57 22.32
CA ALA A 221 24.71 0.36 22.40
C ALA A 221 25.21 -0.84 21.59
N ALA A 222 24.35 -1.82 21.29
CA ALA A 222 24.69 -2.93 20.41
C ALA A 222 24.71 -2.49 18.93
N VAL A 223 23.85 -1.55 18.56
CA VAL A 223 23.71 -1.06 17.19
C VAL A 223 24.29 0.35 17.08
N SER A 224 25.55 0.45 16.64
CA SER A 224 26.02 1.75 16.18
C SER A 224 25.19 2.16 14.96
N PRO A 225 24.80 3.44 14.79
CA PRO A 225 24.09 3.93 13.58
C PRO A 225 24.89 3.77 12.26
N ASN A 226 26.05 3.11 12.31
CA ASN A 226 26.92 2.76 11.18
C ASN A 226 27.44 1.30 11.27
N ALA A 227 26.82 0.44 12.09
CA ALA A 227 27.24 -0.94 12.21
C ALA A 227 26.59 -1.76 11.07
N ASP A 228 27.42 -2.26 10.15
CA ASP A 228 26.97 -3.21 9.14
C ASP A 228 26.60 -4.54 9.82
N GLY A 229 25.33 -4.92 9.73
CA GLY A 229 24.81 -6.23 10.13
C GLY A 229 24.15 -6.29 11.52
N VAL A 230 23.86 -7.52 11.96
CA VAL A 230 23.11 -7.77 13.20
C VAL A 230 24.05 -7.83 14.40
N ALA A 231 23.82 -6.96 15.39
CA ALA A 231 24.55 -6.99 16.65
C ALA A 231 23.78 -7.76 17.72
N THR A 232 24.49 -8.47 18.60
CA THR A 232 23.87 -9.11 19.78
C THR A 232 24.41 -8.54 21.08
N GLY A 233 23.54 -8.49 22.09
CA GLY A 233 23.87 -7.97 23.40
C GLY A 233 22.92 -8.50 24.48
N THR A 234 23.42 -8.58 25.71
CA THR A 234 22.60 -8.90 26.89
C THR A 234 22.47 -7.65 27.74
N PRO A 235 21.30 -6.98 27.75
CA PRO A 235 21.07 -5.81 28.57
C PRO A 235 21.30 -6.08 30.05
N ASP A 236 21.94 -5.12 30.74
CA ASP A 236 22.28 -5.23 32.16
C ASP A 236 21.02 -5.48 33.00
N GLY A 237 21.01 -6.59 33.76
CA GLY A 237 19.88 -6.99 34.59
C GLY A 237 18.88 -7.94 33.93
N THR A 238 19.11 -8.33 32.68
CA THR A 238 18.40 -9.45 32.03
C THR A 238 19.28 -10.69 31.90
N ASP A 239 18.66 -11.86 31.86
CA ASP A 239 19.29 -13.12 31.43
C ASP A 239 19.05 -13.38 29.93
N THR A 240 18.48 -12.42 29.20
CA THR A 240 18.01 -12.58 27.81
C THR A 240 18.94 -11.85 26.86
N GLU A 241 19.55 -12.57 25.93
CA GLU A 241 20.30 -11.98 24.83
C GLU A 241 19.35 -11.50 23.73
N PHE A 242 19.60 -10.30 23.21
CA PHE A 242 18.87 -9.69 22.10
C PHE A 242 19.78 -9.58 20.88
N ALA A 243 19.15 -9.58 19.72
CA ALA A 243 19.74 -9.28 18.43
C ALA A 243 19.05 -8.04 17.86
N ALA A 244 19.81 -7.09 17.36
CA ALA A 244 19.33 -5.83 16.86
C ALA A 244 20.08 -5.44 15.58
N THR A 245 19.38 -4.77 14.68
CA THR A 245 19.94 -4.18 13.46
C THR A 245 19.25 -2.85 13.20
N ALA A 246 19.92 -1.97 12.48
CA ALA A 246 19.37 -0.67 12.13
C ALA A 246 19.60 -0.34 10.67
N SER A 247 18.71 0.49 10.16
CA SER A 247 18.80 1.12 8.85
C SER A 247 18.42 2.59 8.98
N THR A 248 18.92 3.42 8.09
CA THR A 248 18.83 4.89 8.21
C THR A 248 17.95 5.47 7.12
N ILE A 249 17.14 6.46 7.48
CA ILE A 249 16.32 7.23 6.55
C ILE A 249 16.91 8.64 6.46
N ASP A 250 17.19 9.10 5.24
CA ASP A 250 17.52 10.50 4.99
C ASP A 250 16.30 11.22 4.43
N VAL A 251 15.63 12.03 5.26
CA VAL A 251 14.51 12.89 4.82
C VAL A 251 14.92 14.33 5.01
N GLY A 252 15.20 15.02 3.90
CA GLY A 252 15.55 16.44 3.94
C GLY A 252 16.90 16.78 4.57
N GLY A 253 17.79 15.82 4.75
CA GLY A 253 19.07 16.05 5.42
C GLY A 253 19.03 15.94 6.93
N GLU A 254 17.89 15.55 7.50
CA GLU A 254 17.82 14.89 8.81
C GLU A 254 17.94 13.38 8.60
N THR A 255 18.83 12.74 9.38
CA THR A 255 19.03 11.29 9.33
C THR A 255 18.33 10.67 10.54
N LEU A 256 17.31 9.84 10.27
CA LEU A 256 16.63 9.05 11.29
C LEU A 256 17.17 7.62 11.27
N THR A 257 17.26 6.98 12.44
CA THR A 257 17.69 5.58 12.54
C THR A 257 16.53 4.71 12.99
N VAL A 258 16.14 3.75 12.14
CA VAL A 258 15.14 2.72 12.45
C VAL A 258 15.87 1.50 12.96
N THR A 259 15.72 1.22 14.26
CA THR A 259 16.32 0.06 14.91
C THR A 259 15.25 -0.99 15.17
N THR A 260 15.44 -2.21 14.66
CA THR A 260 14.59 -3.35 14.96
C THR A 260 15.35 -4.34 15.83
N TYR A 261 14.70 -4.86 16.86
CA TYR A 261 15.32 -5.82 17.78
C TYR A 261 14.37 -6.91 18.24
N ASP A 262 14.95 -8.06 18.58
CA ASP A 262 14.25 -9.22 19.09
C ASP A 262 15.20 -10.06 19.97
N THR A 263 14.68 -11.06 20.68
CA THR A 263 15.54 -12.01 21.40
C THR A 263 16.43 -12.75 20.42
N ALA A 264 17.70 -12.98 20.77
CA ALA A 264 18.62 -13.76 19.94
C ALA A 264 18.07 -15.17 19.65
N THR A 265 17.27 -15.72 20.58
CA THR A 265 16.55 -16.99 20.36
C THR A 265 15.46 -16.88 19.29
N ALA A 266 14.77 -15.76 19.13
CA ALA A 266 13.79 -15.60 18.05
C ALA A 266 14.46 -15.44 16.68
N VAL A 267 15.59 -14.72 16.62
CA VAL A 267 16.36 -14.51 15.37
C VAL A 267 17.11 -15.78 14.94
N TYR A 268 17.78 -16.47 15.87
CA TYR A 268 18.62 -17.64 15.59
C TYR A 268 18.01 -19.01 16.01
N GLY A 269 16.82 -19.04 16.62
CA GLY A 269 16.23 -20.26 17.21
C GLY A 269 15.83 -21.37 16.22
N PRO A 270 15.23 -21.06 15.06
CA PRO A 270 14.98 -22.07 14.03
C PRO A 270 16.26 -22.80 13.60
N GLN A 271 17.40 -22.10 13.64
CA GLN A 271 18.73 -22.60 13.30
C GLN A 271 19.32 -23.58 14.33
N GLN A 272 19.03 -23.35 15.62
CA GLN A 272 19.59 -24.14 16.72
C GLN A 272 18.93 -25.52 16.84
N THR A 273 17.66 -25.63 16.46
CA THR A 273 16.92 -26.91 16.43
C THR A 273 17.45 -27.84 15.31
N ALA A 274 17.76 -27.28 14.14
CA ALA A 274 18.35 -28.03 13.03
C ALA A 274 19.78 -28.53 13.35
N THR A 275 20.60 -27.68 13.97
CA THR A 275 21.99 -28.02 14.30
C THR A 275 22.08 -29.03 15.45
N SER A 276 21.24 -28.90 16.48
CA SER A 276 21.20 -29.84 17.62
C SER A 276 20.67 -31.23 17.23
N ALA A 277 19.69 -31.32 16.31
CA ALA A 277 19.24 -32.59 15.74
C ALA A 277 20.38 -33.32 14.98
N LEU A 278 21.21 -32.57 14.26
CA LEU A 278 22.37 -33.09 13.52
C LEU A 278 23.48 -33.61 14.46
N VAL A 279 23.76 -32.89 15.55
CA VAL A 279 24.69 -33.33 16.61
C VAL A 279 24.19 -34.61 17.29
N ALA A 280 22.90 -34.69 17.61
CA ALA A 280 22.31 -35.86 18.23
C ALA A 280 22.44 -37.11 17.33
N LEU A 281 22.27 -36.95 16.01
CA LEU A 281 22.39 -38.03 15.04
C LEU A 281 23.84 -38.54 14.93
N VAL A 282 24.83 -37.63 14.89
CA VAL A 282 26.26 -37.99 14.91
C VAL A 282 26.64 -38.68 16.23
N PHE A 283 26.11 -38.22 17.37
CA PHE A 283 26.37 -38.81 18.67
C PHE A 283 25.83 -40.26 18.76
N VAL A 284 24.62 -40.51 18.25
CA VAL A 284 24.03 -41.86 18.17
C VAL A 284 24.88 -42.78 17.27
N PHE A 285 25.40 -42.27 16.15
CA PHE A 285 26.25 -43.02 15.24
C PHE A 285 27.60 -43.39 15.87
N VAL A 286 28.27 -42.46 16.55
CA VAL A 286 29.52 -42.71 17.27
C VAL A 286 29.32 -43.67 18.45
N LEU A 287 28.20 -43.58 19.16
CA LEU A 287 27.84 -44.51 20.23
C LEU A 287 27.67 -45.95 19.70
N HIS A 288 26.99 -46.13 18.56
CA HIS A 288 26.84 -47.45 17.93
C HIS A 288 28.19 -48.01 17.49
N LEU A 289 29.06 -47.18 16.90
CA LEU A 289 30.40 -47.59 16.46
C LEU A 289 31.31 -47.97 17.64
N GLY A 290 31.20 -47.25 18.76
CA GLY A 290 31.87 -47.57 20.03
C GLY A 290 31.35 -48.86 20.68
N LEU A 291 30.03 -49.09 20.66
CA LEU A 291 29.40 -50.30 21.19
C LEU A 291 29.87 -51.55 20.41
N VAL A 292 29.93 -51.48 19.08
CA VAL A 292 30.45 -52.54 18.21
C VAL A 292 31.93 -52.81 18.51
N GLY A 293 32.74 -51.76 18.72
CA GLY A 293 34.16 -51.90 19.08
C GLY A 293 34.41 -52.56 20.44
N VAL A 294 33.58 -52.26 21.45
CA VAL A 294 33.68 -52.88 22.80
C VAL A 294 33.28 -54.35 22.78
N VAL A 295 32.20 -54.69 22.04
CA VAL A 295 31.69 -56.06 21.95
C VAL A 295 32.67 -56.97 21.20
N LEU A 296 33.28 -56.51 20.10
CA LEU A 296 34.27 -57.30 19.36
C LEU A 296 35.66 -57.31 20.02
N GLY A 297 36.08 -56.21 20.67
CA GLY A 297 37.45 -56.06 21.19
C GLY A 297 37.71 -56.76 22.54
N GLY A 298 36.73 -56.78 23.44
CA GLY A 298 36.90 -57.27 24.82
C GLY A 298 36.98 -58.80 24.92
N ASN A 299 36.11 -59.52 24.21
CA ASN A 299 35.97 -60.97 24.35
C ASN A 299 37.05 -61.78 23.61
N VAL A 300 37.60 -61.23 22.53
CA VAL A 300 38.58 -61.94 21.72
C VAL A 300 40.00 -61.80 22.30
N SER A 301 40.38 -60.62 22.80
CA SER A 301 41.77 -60.37 23.18
C SER A 301 42.17 -60.90 24.56
N LEU A 302 41.28 -60.87 25.55
CA LEU A 302 41.57 -61.38 26.91
C LEU A 302 41.77 -62.91 26.92
N ASN A 303 41.04 -63.63 26.07
CA ASN A 303 41.07 -65.09 26.02
C ASN A 303 42.26 -65.62 25.22
N LEU A 304 42.73 -64.89 24.19
CA LEU A 304 43.97 -65.22 23.46
C LEU A 304 45.23 -64.98 24.29
N ARG A 305 45.27 -63.92 25.13
CA ARG A 305 46.39 -63.71 26.07
C ARG A 305 46.44 -64.82 27.14
N ARG A 306 45.30 -65.27 27.65
CA ARG A 306 45.24 -66.40 28.60
C ARG A 306 45.73 -67.72 27.97
N LEU A 307 45.37 -67.98 26.71
CA LEU A 307 45.83 -69.16 25.98
C LEU A 307 47.35 -69.11 25.71
N ALA A 308 47.88 -67.94 25.34
CA ALA A 308 49.33 -67.75 25.12
C ALA A 308 50.15 -67.99 26.40
N THR A 309 49.70 -67.47 27.55
CA THR A 309 50.39 -67.70 28.84
C THR A 309 50.30 -69.17 29.30
N LYS A 310 49.20 -69.87 29.00
CA LYS A 310 49.06 -71.31 29.28
C LYS A 310 49.95 -72.16 28.36
N ALA A 311 50.07 -71.80 27.08
CA ALA A 311 50.95 -72.45 26.12
C ALA A 311 52.44 -72.29 26.48
N GLU A 312 52.85 -71.15 27.02
CA GLU A 312 54.22 -70.89 27.46
C GLU A 312 54.61 -71.69 28.71
N ARG A 313 53.64 -71.98 29.60
CA ARG A 313 53.81 -72.90 30.73
C ARG A 313 53.95 -74.36 30.29
N ILE A 314 53.18 -74.79 29.30
CA ILE A 314 53.30 -76.12 28.68
C ILE A 314 54.67 -76.28 28.00
N GLY A 315 55.15 -75.24 27.31
CA GLY A 315 56.50 -75.20 26.73
C GLY A 315 57.63 -75.23 27.78
N GLY A 316 57.36 -74.79 29.01
CA GLY A 316 58.27 -74.84 30.16
C GLY A 316 58.31 -76.17 30.92
N GLY A 317 57.52 -77.18 30.50
CA GLY A 317 57.49 -78.52 31.10
C GLY A 317 56.41 -78.74 32.17
N ASP A 318 55.51 -77.78 32.39
CA ASP A 318 54.36 -77.92 33.27
C ASP A 318 53.14 -78.43 32.48
N LEU A 319 52.85 -79.73 32.56
CA LEU A 319 51.76 -80.39 31.84
C LEU A 319 50.44 -80.47 32.65
N GLU A 320 50.36 -79.89 33.85
CA GLU A 320 49.13 -79.85 34.66
C GLU A 320 48.31 -78.56 34.44
N VAL A 321 48.51 -77.90 33.30
CA VAL A 321 47.75 -76.71 32.92
C VAL A 321 46.38 -77.12 32.37
N ASP A 322 45.33 -76.67 33.06
CA ASP A 322 43.94 -76.85 32.66
C ASP A 322 43.58 -75.97 31.44
N LEU A 323 43.05 -76.61 30.40
CA LEU A 323 42.77 -76.03 29.08
C LEU A 323 41.29 -76.20 28.67
N GLU A 324 40.37 -76.39 29.61
CA GLU A 324 38.93 -76.41 29.30
C GLU A 324 38.41 -75.03 28.83
N THR A 325 37.54 -75.05 27.81
CA THR A 325 36.81 -73.86 27.33
C THR A 325 35.40 -74.25 26.88
N ASP A 326 34.44 -73.38 27.16
CA ASP A 326 33.03 -73.55 26.75
C ASP A 326 32.72 -72.91 25.38
N ARG A 327 33.75 -72.41 24.66
CA ARG A 327 33.57 -71.77 23.34
C ARG A 327 33.60 -72.80 22.20
N VAL A 328 32.74 -72.59 21.20
CA VAL A 328 32.58 -73.46 20.02
C VAL A 328 33.08 -72.82 18.71
N ASP A 329 33.68 -71.64 18.80
CA ASP A 329 34.18 -70.86 17.65
C ASP A 329 35.68 -71.08 17.39
N GLU A 330 36.28 -70.31 16.49
CA GLU A 330 37.66 -70.47 16.04
C GLU A 330 38.69 -70.33 17.18
N VAL A 331 38.34 -69.65 18.28
CA VAL A 331 39.18 -69.58 19.48
C VAL A 331 39.01 -70.84 20.34
N GLY A 332 37.80 -71.41 20.40
CA GLY A 332 37.53 -72.74 20.99
C GLY A 332 38.30 -73.86 20.28
N ALA A 333 38.33 -73.84 18.94
CA ALA A 333 39.15 -74.75 18.14
C ALA A 333 40.66 -74.64 18.46
N LEU A 334 41.14 -73.43 18.78
CA LEU A 334 42.53 -73.18 19.17
C LEU A 334 42.86 -73.76 20.57
N TYR A 335 41.92 -73.65 21.54
CA TYR A 335 42.05 -74.32 22.85
C TYR A 335 42.10 -75.85 22.69
N GLY A 336 41.21 -76.44 21.87
CA GLY A 336 41.21 -77.87 21.59
C GLY A 336 42.50 -78.36 20.90
N SER A 337 43.12 -77.51 20.06
CA SER A 337 44.40 -77.82 19.42
C SER A 337 45.58 -77.82 20.41
N PHE A 338 45.62 -76.89 21.37
CA PHE A 338 46.63 -76.87 22.43
C PHE A 338 46.40 -77.96 23.50
N ASP A 339 45.15 -78.30 23.78
CA ASP A 339 44.75 -79.42 24.66
C ASP A 339 45.20 -80.77 24.07
N SER A 340 44.98 -80.96 22.76
CA SER A 340 45.47 -82.13 22.01
C SER A 340 47.01 -82.22 21.95
N MET A 341 47.69 -81.07 21.92
CA MET A 341 49.16 -81.00 21.96
C MET A 341 49.72 -81.36 23.35
N ARG A 342 49.06 -80.92 24.44
CA ARG A 342 49.36 -81.34 25.83
C ARG A 342 49.13 -82.85 26.01
N ASP A 343 48.03 -83.37 25.50
CA ASP A 343 47.68 -84.80 25.63
C ASP A 343 48.55 -85.70 24.78
N SER A 344 48.99 -85.24 23.59
CA SER A 344 50.06 -85.89 22.82
C SER A 344 51.40 -85.92 23.59
N LEU A 345 51.76 -84.86 24.32
CA LEU A 345 52.98 -84.82 25.15
C LEU A 345 52.87 -85.73 26.40
N ARG A 346 51.66 -85.91 26.97
CA ARG A 346 51.39 -86.86 28.06
C ARG A 346 51.41 -88.32 27.59
N THR A 347 51.01 -88.56 26.34
CA THR A 347 50.82 -89.91 25.77
C THR A 347 52.08 -90.43 25.06
N THR A 348 53.06 -89.58 24.73
CA THR A 348 54.32 -89.99 24.07
C THR A 348 55.36 -90.62 25.03
N LEU A 349 55.06 -90.74 26.35
CA LEU A 349 55.97 -91.35 27.33
C LEU A 349 55.49 -92.68 27.97
N SER A 350 54.47 -93.35 27.41
CA SER A 350 54.08 -94.69 27.83
C SER A 350 53.60 -95.54 26.67
N ASP A 351 54.57 -96.07 25.93
CA ASP A 351 54.56 -97.27 25.11
C ASP A 351 53.37 -97.53 24.18
N LEU A 352 53.74 -97.34 22.91
CA LEU A 352 53.47 -98.20 21.77
C LEU A 352 53.34 -99.70 22.07
N GLU A 353 52.51 -100.34 21.24
CA GLU A 353 52.40 -101.80 21.00
C GLU A 353 51.51 -102.59 21.96
N ASP A 354 50.19 -102.49 21.82
CA ASP A 354 49.35 -103.58 21.26
C ASP A 354 47.86 -103.33 21.53
N GLN A 355 47.07 -103.21 20.46
CA GLN A 355 45.83 -103.98 20.24
C GLN A 355 45.11 -103.47 19.00
N ARG A 356 45.77 -103.76 17.87
CA ARG A 356 45.31 -103.54 16.49
C ARG A 356 44.16 -104.49 16.08
N GLU A 357 43.38 -105.00 17.03
CA GLU A 357 42.50 -106.15 16.80
C GLU A 357 41.01 -105.90 17.12
N ARG A 358 40.63 -104.68 17.56
CA ARG A 358 39.21 -104.28 17.70
C ARG A 358 38.69 -103.34 16.59
N ALA A 359 39.51 -103.05 15.58
CA ALA A 359 39.17 -102.09 14.52
C ALA A 359 38.50 -102.71 13.28
N ARG A 360 38.55 -104.03 13.09
CA ARG A 360 38.08 -104.66 11.84
C ARG A 360 36.57 -104.93 11.77
N GLU A 361 35.87 -105.04 12.90
CA GLU A 361 34.41 -105.28 12.92
C GLU A 361 33.57 -104.00 13.01
N ALA A 362 34.18 -102.86 13.37
CA ALA A 362 33.54 -101.54 13.34
C ALA A 362 33.65 -100.86 11.95
N GLN A 363 34.73 -101.11 11.21
CA GLN A 363 34.97 -100.50 9.90
C GLN A 363 33.91 -100.87 8.83
N GLN A 364 33.39 -102.09 8.81
CA GLN A 364 32.43 -102.49 7.76
C GLN A 364 31.05 -101.83 7.91
N ARG A 365 30.57 -101.61 9.14
CA ARG A 365 29.31 -100.90 9.39
C ARG A 365 29.42 -99.38 9.19
N THR A 366 30.60 -98.81 9.40
CA THR A 366 30.88 -97.40 9.10
C THR A 366 31.07 -97.16 7.60
N GLU A 367 31.66 -98.09 6.84
CA GLU A 367 31.82 -97.93 5.39
C GLU A 367 30.50 -98.02 4.61
N GLU A 368 29.55 -98.89 4.99
CA GLU A 368 28.22 -98.91 4.36
C GLU A 368 27.42 -97.64 4.69
N ARG A 369 27.40 -97.21 5.96
CA ARG A 369 26.71 -95.99 6.40
C ARG A 369 27.36 -94.72 5.81
N ASN A 370 28.68 -94.68 5.67
CA ASN A 370 29.36 -93.57 5.02
C ASN A 370 29.08 -93.54 3.52
N ARG A 371 28.99 -94.68 2.82
CA ARG A 371 28.59 -94.69 1.40
C ARG A 371 27.16 -94.22 1.19
N GLU A 372 26.23 -94.60 2.08
CA GLU A 372 24.85 -94.09 2.08
C GLU A 372 24.80 -92.58 2.34
N LEU A 373 25.59 -92.07 3.29
CA LEU A 373 25.69 -90.63 3.56
C LEU A 373 26.42 -89.84 2.46
N GLU A 374 27.44 -90.42 1.83
CA GLU A 374 28.15 -89.84 0.69
C GLU A 374 27.22 -89.73 -0.52
N ALA A 375 26.47 -90.79 -0.82
CA ALA A 375 25.46 -90.76 -1.88
C ALA A 375 24.34 -89.74 -1.58
N GLU A 376 23.87 -89.67 -0.32
CA GLU A 376 22.86 -88.69 0.08
C GLU A 376 23.38 -87.25 0.00
N ALA A 377 24.62 -87.02 0.42
CA ALA A 377 25.28 -85.72 0.32
C ALA A 377 25.51 -85.31 -1.15
N GLU A 378 25.79 -86.26 -2.04
CA GLU A 378 25.91 -86.00 -3.48
C GLU A 378 24.56 -85.59 -4.08
N ARG A 379 23.45 -86.27 -3.71
CA ARG A 379 22.09 -85.84 -4.09
C ARG A 379 21.75 -84.46 -3.55
N TYR A 380 22.09 -84.17 -2.29
CA TYR A 380 21.87 -82.85 -1.71
C TYR A 380 22.69 -81.79 -2.44
N SER A 381 23.94 -82.10 -2.80
CA SER A 381 24.79 -81.21 -3.59
C SER A 381 24.20 -80.90 -4.96
N ASP A 382 23.60 -81.89 -5.63
CA ASP A 382 22.98 -81.68 -6.95
C ASP A 382 21.74 -80.77 -6.85
N VAL A 383 20.89 -80.98 -5.84
CA VAL A 383 19.71 -80.13 -5.59
C VAL A 383 20.12 -78.72 -5.16
N MET A 384 21.11 -78.59 -4.27
CA MET A 384 21.66 -77.30 -3.87
C MET A 384 22.30 -76.56 -5.05
N ALA A 385 22.94 -77.27 -5.98
CA ALA A 385 23.50 -76.68 -7.20
C ALA A 385 22.39 -76.16 -8.13
N ALA A 386 21.28 -76.91 -8.30
CA ALA A 386 20.12 -76.43 -9.05
C ALA A 386 19.51 -75.16 -8.44
N CYS A 387 19.37 -75.09 -7.10
CA CYS A 387 18.92 -73.87 -6.42
C CYS A 387 19.92 -72.72 -6.55
N ALA A 388 21.23 -72.99 -6.52
CA ALA A 388 22.26 -71.99 -6.72
C ALA A 388 22.26 -71.42 -8.16
N ASP A 389 21.82 -72.23 -9.14
CA ASP A 389 21.62 -71.83 -10.53
C ASP A 389 20.25 -71.15 -10.77
N GLY A 390 19.46 -70.91 -9.71
CA GLY A 390 18.21 -70.13 -9.76
C GLY A 390 16.91 -70.95 -9.75
N ASP A 391 16.97 -72.28 -9.71
CA ASP A 391 15.77 -73.13 -9.57
C ASP A 391 15.40 -73.32 -8.09
N LEU A 392 14.62 -72.37 -7.56
CA LEU A 392 14.16 -72.39 -6.17
C LEU A 392 12.96 -73.33 -5.96
N GLU A 393 12.43 -74.00 -6.98
CA GLU A 393 11.34 -74.98 -6.83
C GLU A 393 11.84 -76.31 -6.23
N GLN A 394 13.16 -76.55 -6.26
CA GLN A 394 13.72 -77.79 -5.75
C GLN A 394 13.64 -77.86 -4.22
N ARG A 395 13.47 -79.08 -3.69
CA ARG A 395 13.46 -79.36 -2.26
C ARG A 395 14.27 -80.61 -1.97
N LEU A 396 14.93 -80.63 -0.81
CA LEU A 396 15.64 -81.81 -0.33
C LEU A 396 14.64 -82.79 0.30
N GLU A 397 14.55 -83.97 -0.28
CA GLU A 397 13.79 -85.11 0.25
C GLU A 397 14.75 -86.14 0.86
N PRO A 398 14.83 -86.26 2.21
CA PRO A 398 15.75 -87.19 2.85
C PRO A 398 15.36 -88.65 2.55
N GLU A 399 16.27 -89.40 1.93
CA GLU A 399 16.16 -90.87 1.76
C GLU A 399 17.12 -91.60 2.71
N THR A 400 17.24 -91.10 3.93
CA THR A 400 18.11 -91.64 4.97
C THR A 400 17.47 -91.54 6.34
N ASP A 401 17.77 -92.51 7.22
CA ASP A 401 17.38 -92.47 8.64
C ASP A 401 18.37 -91.62 9.49
N HIS A 402 19.31 -90.91 8.86
CA HIS A 402 20.30 -90.11 9.56
C HIS A 402 19.73 -88.75 9.97
N GLU A 403 19.48 -88.59 11.27
CA GLU A 403 18.88 -87.40 11.88
C GLU A 403 19.54 -86.08 11.45
N ALA A 404 20.87 -86.04 11.34
CA ALA A 404 21.58 -84.83 10.88
C ALA A 404 21.27 -84.47 9.41
N MET A 405 21.10 -85.45 8.52
CA MET A 405 20.76 -85.19 7.11
C MET A 405 19.31 -84.72 6.97
N ILE A 406 18.39 -85.32 7.75
CA ILE A 406 17.00 -84.85 7.85
C ILE A 406 16.95 -83.40 8.35
N SER A 407 17.75 -83.05 9.36
CA SER A 407 17.83 -81.67 9.87
C SER A 407 18.41 -80.69 8.85
N ILE A 408 19.40 -81.12 8.05
CA ILE A 408 19.96 -80.29 6.97
C ILE A 408 18.92 -80.06 5.87
N ALA A 409 18.21 -81.11 5.45
CA ALA A 409 17.13 -80.99 4.47
C ALA A 409 16.03 -80.03 4.96
N ALA A 410 15.61 -80.14 6.22
CA ALA A 410 14.61 -79.24 6.79
C ALA A 410 15.09 -77.77 6.84
N ALA A 411 16.30 -77.51 7.34
CA ALA A 411 16.85 -76.16 7.42
C ALA A 411 17.13 -75.54 6.04
N PHE A 412 17.55 -76.36 5.06
CA PHE A 412 17.71 -75.92 3.69
C PHE A 412 16.37 -75.58 3.03
N ASN A 413 15.35 -76.44 3.18
CA ASN A 413 14.03 -76.18 2.62
C ASN A 413 13.40 -74.91 3.23
N GLU A 414 13.57 -74.68 4.54
CA GLU A 414 13.14 -73.42 5.19
C GLU A 414 13.85 -72.19 4.60
N MET A 415 15.16 -72.28 4.36
CA MET A 415 15.91 -71.21 3.68
C MET A 415 15.43 -70.98 2.24
N ILE A 416 15.11 -72.04 1.49
CA ILE A 416 14.58 -71.92 0.13
C ILE A 416 13.18 -71.29 0.16
N ASP A 417 12.31 -71.68 1.10
CA ASP A 417 11.00 -71.05 1.29
C ASP A 417 11.15 -69.54 1.56
N ASP A 418 12.05 -69.14 2.46
CA ASP A 418 12.36 -67.73 2.74
C ASP A 418 12.89 -66.97 1.50
N LEU A 419 13.71 -67.64 0.67
CA LEU A 419 14.25 -67.07 -0.57
C LEU A 419 13.18 -66.93 -1.66
N GLU A 420 12.29 -67.91 -1.82
CA GLU A 420 11.14 -67.83 -2.72
C GLU A 420 10.21 -66.68 -2.32
N ASP A 421 9.91 -66.55 -1.02
CA ASP A 421 9.10 -65.45 -0.48
C ASP A 421 9.77 -64.10 -0.70
N ALA A 422 11.09 -63.99 -0.54
CA ALA A 422 11.84 -62.77 -0.82
C ALA A 422 11.80 -62.41 -2.31
N VAL A 423 12.02 -63.37 -3.21
CA VAL A 423 11.94 -63.18 -4.67
C VAL A 423 10.53 -62.76 -5.09
N ALA A 424 9.48 -63.40 -4.55
CA ALA A 424 8.09 -63.04 -4.83
C ALA A 424 7.72 -61.63 -4.32
N GLN A 425 8.22 -61.25 -3.15
CA GLN A 425 8.06 -59.88 -2.62
C GLN A 425 8.77 -58.85 -3.51
N VAL A 426 10.00 -59.13 -3.96
CA VAL A 426 10.72 -58.22 -4.87
C VAL A 426 9.99 -58.07 -6.20
N LYS A 427 9.48 -59.16 -6.80
CA LYS A 427 8.63 -59.09 -8.02
C LYS A 427 7.40 -58.20 -7.83
N THR A 428 6.74 -58.32 -6.69
CA THR A 428 5.56 -57.52 -6.35
C THR A 428 5.92 -56.04 -6.20
N ILE A 429 6.98 -55.73 -5.46
CA ILE A 429 7.46 -54.36 -5.25
C ILE A 429 7.90 -53.73 -6.58
N SER A 430 8.65 -54.42 -7.42
CA SER A 430 9.06 -53.91 -8.74
C SER A 430 7.86 -53.59 -9.62
N ALA A 431 6.85 -54.45 -9.67
CA ALA A 431 5.63 -54.21 -10.44
C ALA A 431 4.83 -53.01 -9.90
N GLU A 432 4.78 -52.84 -8.57
CA GLU A 432 4.14 -51.69 -7.95
C GLU A 432 4.89 -50.38 -8.26
N VAL A 433 6.22 -50.39 -8.16
CA VAL A 433 7.08 -49.24 -8.49
C VAL A 433 6.94 -48.84 -9.95
N ALA A 434 6.90 -49.78 -10.91
CA ALA A 434 6.69 -49.48 -12.33
C ALA A 434 5.32 -48.83 -12.59
N ARG A 435 4.25 -49.37 -11.96
CA ARG A 435 2.90 -48.79 -12.05
C ARG A 435 2.87 -47.37 -11.50
N THR A 436 3.41 -47.15 -10.30
CA THR A 436 3.45 -45.82 -9.69
C THR A 436 4.31 -44.84 -10.49
N SER A 437 5.42 -45.29 -11.08
CA SER A 437 6.25 -44.47 -11.96
C SER A 437 5.51 -44.03 -13.23
N THR A 438 4.69 -44.90 -13.81
CA THR A 438 3.81 -44.55 -14.95
C THR A 438 2.72 -43.55 -14.55
N GLU A 439 2.13 -43.71 -13.36
CA GLU A 439 1.15 -42.78 -12.82
C GLU A 439 1.76 -41.39 -12.60
N VAL A 440 2.96 -41.31 -12.00
CA VAL A 440 3.69 -40.05 -11.80
C VAL A 440 4.03 -39.38 -13.13
N GLN A 441 4.44 -40.14 -14.16
CA GLN A 441 4.68 -39.59 -15.51
C GLN A 441 3.41 -38.97 -16.11
N THR A 442 2.26 -39.63 -15.96
CA THR A 442 0.97 -39.13 -16.47
C THR A 442 0.56 -37.84 -15.74
N SER A 443 0.65 -37.82 -14.40
CA SER A 443 0.37 -36.61 -13.62
C SER A 443 1.35 -35.47 -13.93
N SER A 444 2.62 -35.79 -14.19
CA SER A 444 3.63 -34.80 -14.60
C SER A 444 3.29 -34.16 -15.96
N ASP A 445 2.78 -34.95 -16.89
CA ASP A 445 2.26 -34.50 -18.19
C ASP A 445 1.07 -33.54 -18.04
N GLU A 446 0.14 -33.84 -17.12
CA GLU A 446 -1.02 -32.99 -16.82
C GLU A 446 -0.60 -31.67 -16.16
N ILE A 447 0.27 -31.73 -15.15
CA ILE A 447 0.80 -30.54 -14.46
C ILE A 447 1.53 -29.62 -15.43
N ARG A 448 2.30 -30.18 -16.37
CA ARG A 448 2.97 -29.38 -17.41
C ARG A 448 1.98 -28.63 -18.30
N ARG A 449 0.89 -29.28 -18.73
CA ARG A 449 -0.16 -28.62 -19.54
C ARG A 449 -0.83 -27.51 -18.74
N ALA A 450 -1.20 -27.78 -17.50
CA ALA A 450 -1.80 -26.78 -16.61
C ALA A 450 -0.87 -25.58 -16.38
N SER A 451 0.43 -25.81 -16.20
CA SER A 451 1.43 -24.73 -16.03
C SER A 451 1.55 -23.87 -17.30
N GLN A 452 1.43 -24.48 -18.48
CA GLN A 452 1.45 -23.75 -19.76
C GLN A 452 0.18 -22.93 -19.99
N GLU A 453 -0.98 -23.42 -19.55
CA GLU A 453 -2.23 -22.65 -19.52
C GLU A 453 -2.11 -21.45 -18.56
N VAL A 454 -1.58 -21.66 -17.35
CA VAL A 454 -1.32 -20.58 -16.39
C VAL A 454 -0.41 -19.52 -17.00
N SER A 455 0.70 -19.91 -17.63
CA SER A 455 1.62 -18.97 -18.30
C SER A 455 0.91 -18.15 -19.39
N THR A 456 0.02 -18.77 -20.16
CA THR A 456 -0.77 -18.07 -21.19
C THR A 456 -1.73 -17.06 -20.57
N SER A 457 -2.49 -17.46 -19.53
CA SER A 457 -3.39 -16.55 -18.82
C SER A 457 -2.66 -15.39 -18.15
N VAL A 458 -1.46 -15.65 -17.60
CA VAL A 458 -0.61 -14.62 -17.01
C VAL A 458 -0.13 -13.61 -18.06
N GLN A 459 0.22 -14.05 -19.27
CA GLN A 459 0.55 -13.14 -20.37
C GLN A 459 -0.64 -12.26 -20.77
N GLU A 460 -1.84 -12.85 -20.86
CA GLU A 460 -3.06 -12.08 -21.17
C GLU A 460 -3.38 -11.03 -20.08
N ILE A 461 -3.16 -11.38 -18.80
CA ILE A 461 -3.28 -10.43 -17.69
C ILE A 461 -2.26 -9.30 -17.83
N SER A 462 -0.98 -9.61 -18.08
CA SER A 462 0.07 -8.60 -18.25
C SER A 462 -0.21 -7.65 -19.41
N ASP A 463 -0.70 -8.16 -20.54
CA ASP A 463 -1.08 -7.35 -21.70
C ASP A 463 -2.31 -6.48 -21.38
N GLY A 464 -3.28 -7.03 -20.66
CA GLY A 464 -4.46 -6.31 -20.17
C GLY A 464 -4.12 -5.17 -19.21
N SER A 465 -3.26 -5.42 -18.23
CA SER A 465 -2.78 -4.41 -17.27
C SER A 465 -1.97 -3.30 -17.95
N SER A 466 -1.14 -3.65 -18.94
CA SER A 466 -0.40 -2.67 -19.74
C SER A 466 -1.34 -1.74 -20.51
N LYS A 467 -2.41 -2.30 -21.09
CA LYS A 467 -3.43 -1.51 -21.78
C LYS A 467 -4.24 -0.64 -20.82
N GLN A 468 -4.55 -1.15 -19.63
CA GLN A 468 -5.22 -0.39 -18.59
C GLN A 468 -4.38 0.79 -18.13
N ALA A 469 -3.05 0.65 -18.02
CA ALA A 469 -2.15 1.76 -17.71
C ALA A 469 -2.19 2.86 -18.78
N GLU A 470 -2.28 2.49 -20.07
CA GLU A 470 -2.44 3.44 -21.18
C GLU A 470 -3.79 4.17 -21.11
N ASP A 471 -4.88 3.44 -20.86
CA ASP A 471 -6.23 4.01 -20.71
C ASP A 471 -6.32 4.97 -19.52
N LEU A 472 -5.66 4.65 -18.41
CA LEU A 472 -5.59 5.50 -17.22
C LEU A 472 -4.77 6.77 -17.47
N SER A 473 -3.69 6.69 -18.24
CA SER A 473 -2.93 7.89 -18.64
C SER A 473 -3.78 8.86 -19.48
N MET A 474 -4.67 8.32 -20.34
CA MET A 474 -5.64 9.14 -21.07
C MET A 474 -6.66 9.76 -20.10
N ALA A 475 -7.22 8.96 -19.18
CA ALA A 475 -8.16 9.44 -18.17
C ALA A 475 -7.56 10.56 -17.30
N THR A 476 -6.30 10.46 -16.88
CA THR A 476 -5.59 11.54 -16.16
C THR A 476 -5.53 12.83 -16.99
N THR A 477 -5.36 12.72 -18.31
CA THR A 477 -5.35 13.90 -19.19
C THR A 477 -6.73 14.54 -19.28
N GLU A 478 -7.78 13.74 -19.44
CA GLU A 478 -9.17 14.21 -19.46
C GLU A 478 -9.57 14.89 -18.13
N VAL A 479 -9.13 14.34 -16.99
CA VAL A 479 -9.36 14.97 -15.68
C VAL A 479 -8.66 16.33 -15.58
N LYS A 480 -7.42 16.47 -16.08
CA LYS A 480 -6.72 17.75 -16.12
C LYS A 480 -7.43 18.77 -17.02
N GLU A 481 -7.93 18.34 -18.17
CA GLU A 481 -8.74 19.20 -19.05
C GLU A 481 -10.05 19.62 -18.38
N MET A 482 -10.67 18.75 -17.59
CA MET A 482 -11.85 19.06 -16.80
C MET A 482 -11.55 20.12 -15.73
N SER A 483 -10.47 19.98 -14.96
CA SER A 483 -10.04 20.99 -13.98
C SER A 483 -9.80 22.36 -14.64
N ALA A 484 -9.12 22.40 -15.78
CA ALA A 484 -8.91 23.64 -16.52
C ALA A 484 -10.24 24.26 -17.00
N THR A 485 -11.20 23.44 -17.42
CA THR A 485 -12.53 23.92 -17.83
C THR A 485 -13.33 24.47 -16.64
N VAL A 486 -13.22 23.84 -15.47
CA VAL A 486 -13.83 24.30 -14.22
C VAL A 486 -13.28 25.68 -13.83
N GLU A 487 -11.97 25.87 -13.90
CA GLU A 487 -11.33 27.17 -13.67
C GLU A 487 -11.79 28.24 -14.67
N GLU A 488 -11.90 27.89 -15.96
CA GLU A 488 -12.42 28.81 -16.99
C GLU A 488 -13.88 29.22 -16.72
N VAL A 489 -14.72 28.28 -16.26
CA VAL A 489 -16.11 28.57 -15.88
C VAL A 489 -16.17 29.46 -14.65
N ALA A 490 -15.38 29.18 -13.60
CA ALA A 490 -15.30 30.03 -12.41
C ALA A 490 -14.91 31.47 -12.76
N ALA A 491 -13.87 31.63 -13.60
CA ALA A 491 -13.43 32.95 -14.07
C ALA A 491 -14.53 33.67 -14.90
N ALA A 492 -15.25 32.95 -15.76
CA ALA A 492 -16.36 33.51 -16.53
C ALA A 492 -17.51 33.96 -15.62
N THR A 493 -17.85 33.16 -14.61
CA THR A 493 -18.91 33.43 -13.63
C THR A 493 -18.57 34.66 -12.79
N SER A 494 -17.33 34.79 -12.32
CA SER A 494 -16.83 35.98 -11.62
C SER A 494 -16.94 37.26 -12.47
N ASN A 495 -16.56 37.18 -13.75
CA ASN A 495 -16.73 38.31 -14.68
C ASN A 495 -18.21 38.70 -14.90
N ILE A 496 -19.12 37.72 -14.95
CA ILE A 496 -20.56 37.98 -15.07
C ILE A 496 -21.10 38.62 -13.79
N ALA A 497 -20.64 38.19 -12.61
CA ALA A 497 -21.01 38.79 -11.33
C ALA A 497 -20.62 40.27 -11.28
N GLU A 498 -19.39 40.60 -11.67
CA GLU A 498 -18.89 41.98 -11.69
C GLU A 498 -19.67 42.85 -12.69
N GLN A 499 -19.95 42.35 -13.89
CA GLN A 499 -20.77 43.06 -14.88
C GLN A 499 -22.22 43.26 -14.40
N SER A 500 -22.78 42.27 -13.70
CA SER A 500 -24.14 42.34 -13.16
C SER A 500 -24.23 43.42 -12.08
N SER A 501 -23.24 43.51 -11.19
CA SER A 501 -23.13 44.59 -10.21
C SER A 501 -23.05 45.98 -10.86
N GLN A 502 -22.26 46.14 -11.93
CA GLN A 502 -22.20 47.40 -12.67
C GLN A 502 -23.53 47.78 -13.32
N VAL A 503 -24.27 46.81 -13.87
CA VAL A 503 -25.59 47.05 -14.47
C VAL A 503 -26.62 47.44 -13.41
N ASP A 504 -26.57 46.83 -12.22
CA ASP A 504 -27.42 47.19 -11.08
C ASP A 504 -27.22 48.64 -10.65
N GLU A 505 -25.95 49.06 -10.47
CA GLU A 505 -25.61 50.46 -10.15
C GLU A 505 -26.13 51.43 -11.22
N LEU A 506 -25.94 51.11 -12.50
CA LEU A 506 -26.44 51.93 -13.62
C LEU A 506 -27.98 52.03 -13.63
N ALA A 507 -28.68 50.95 -13.28
CA ALA A 507 -30.14 50.94 -13.18
C ALA A 507 -30.62 51.82 -12.02
N MET A 508 -30.00 51.70 -10.84
CA MET A 508 -30.29 52.53 -9.67
C MET A 508 -30.02 54.02 -9.93
N ASP A 509 -28.89 54.34 -10.57
CA ASP A 509 -28.55 55.71 -10.96
C ASP A 509 -29.55 56.28 -11.99
N GLY A 510 -29.93 55.47 -12.97
CA GLY A 510 -30.98 55.82 -13.93
C GLY A 510 -32.32 56.09 -13.26
N GLN A 511 -32.68 55.29 -12.26
CA GLN A 511 -33.94 55.42 -11.52
C GLN A 511 -33.96 56.73 -10.72
N ARG A 512 -32.85 57.05 -10.04
CA ARG A 512 -32.68 58.33 -9.32
C ARG A 512 -32.79 59.53 -10.26
N ALA A 513 -32.16 59.47 -11.42
CA ALA A 513 -32.25 60.53 -12.43
C ALA A 513 -33.68 60.69 -12.99
N ALA A 514 -34.42 59.58 -13.15
CA ALA A 514 -35.82 59.63 -13.55
C ALA A 514 -36.70 60.28 -12.48
N GLU A 515 -36.52 59.94 -11.20
CA GLU A 515 -37.24 60.55 -10.07
C GLU A 515 -36.98 62.06 -9.97
N GLU A 516 -35.71 62.48 -10.09
CA GLU A 516 -35.33 63.90 -10.12
C GLU A 516 -35.99 64.63 -11.29
N THR A 517 -35.99 64.03 -12.48
CA THR A 517 -36.61 64.61 -13.68
C THR A 517 -38.13 64.73 -13.52
N THR A 518 -38.80 63.73 -12.94
CA THR A 518 -40.24 63.81 -12.64
C THR A 518 -40.54 64.97 -11.68
N ALA A 519 -39.72 65.17 -10.64
CA ALA A 519 -39.86 66.32 -9.74
C ALA A 519 -39.68 67.66 -10.47
N GLU A 520 -38.72 67.76 -11.39
CA GLU A 520 -38.55 68.96 -12.23
C GLU A 520 -39.75 69.21 -13.16
N MET A 521 -40.34 68.16 -13.74
CA MET A 521 -41.54 68.27 -14.58
C MET A 521 -42.75 68.76 -13.77
N HIS A 522 -42.93 68.28 -12.54
CA HIS A 522 -43.96 68.82 -11.63
C HIS A 522 -43.73 70.31 -11.34
N ALA A 523 -42.50 70.71 -11.03
CA ALA A 523 -42.17 72.12 -10.80
C ALA A 523 -42.38 72.99 -12.06
N ALA A 524 -42.13 72.45 -13.26
CA ALA A 524 -42.41 73.12 -14.52
C ALA A 524 -43.91 73.27 -14.77
N SER A 525 -44.71 72.25 -14.44
CA SER A 525 -46.18 72.30 -14.49
C SER A 525 -46.72 73.40 -13.57
N ASP A 526 -46.28 73.44 -12.30
CA ASP A 526 -46.69 74.47 -11.34
C ASP A 526 -46.36 75.90 -11.82
N ARG A 527 -45.16 76.10 -12.38
CA ARG A 527 -44.76 77.40 -12.95
C ARG A 527 -45.61 77.76 -14.17
N THR A 528 -45.91 76.80 -15.02
CA THR A 528 -46.75 77.01 -16.21
C THR A 528 -48.18 77.39 -15.83
N ALA A 529 -48.74 76.76 -14.80
CA ALA A 529 -50.05 77.10 -14.25
C ALA A 529 -50.07 78.54 -13.68
N ALA A 530 -49.01 78.98 -13.02
CA ALA A 530 -48.88 80.37 -12.54
C ALA A 530 -48.80 81.39 -13.69
N VAL A 531 -48.15 81.05 -14.80
CA VAL A 531 -48.13 81.90 -16.01
C VAL A 531 -49.53 81.94 -16.65
N ALA A 532 -50.24 80.81 -16.70
CA ALA A 532 -51.64 80.76 -17.19
C ALA A 532 -52.55 81.72 -16.41
N GLU A 533 -52.43 81.73 -15.08
CA GLU A 533 -53.17 82.64 -14.20
C GLU A 533 -52.86 84.12 -14.51
N THR A 534 -51.58 84.44 -14.70
CA THR A 534 -51.14 85.81 -15.04
C THR A 534 -51.69 86.26 -16.38
N VAL A 535 -51.71 85.38 -17.39
CA VAL A 535 -52.28 85.68 -18.71
C VAL A 535 -53.79 85.87 -18.64
N ARG A 536 -54.50 85.09 -17.83
CA ARG A 536 -55.94 85.29 -17.58
C ARG A 536 -56.23 86.63 -16.90
N SER A 537 -55.47 87.00 -15.87
CA SER A 537 -55.59 88.32 -15.24
C SER A 537 -55.36 89.47 -16.23
N LEU A 538 -54.39 89.32 -17.13
CA LEU A 538 -54.11 90.34 -18.17
C LEU A 538 -55.27 90.48 -19.17
N ASP A 539 -55.91 89.36 -19.54
CA ASP A 539 -57.08 89.35 -20.44
C ASP A 539 -58.28 90.04 -19.76
N ASP A 540 -58.55 89.71 -18.50
CA ASP A 540 -59.61 90.35 -17.68
C ASP A 540 -59.35 91.85 -17.48
N GLU A 541 -58.09 92.25 -17.25
CA GLU A 541 -57.68 93.65 -17.14
C GLU A 541 -57.86 94.39 -18.47
N ALA A 542 -57.55 93.77 -19.60
CA ALA A 542 -57.75 94.35 -20.92
C ALA A 542 -59.24 94.54 -21.24
N GLU A 543 -60.10 93.59 -20.87
CA GLU A 543 -61.57 93.70 -21.00
C GLU A 543 -62.12 94.85 -20.14
N GLN A 544 -61.66 95.00 -18.89
CA GLN A 544 -62.04 96.14 -18.04
C GLN A 544 -61.60 97.49 -18.62
N ILE A 545 -60.40 97.56 -19.21
CA ILE A 545 -59.94 98.80 -19.86
C ILE A 545 -60.81 99.10 -21.09
N GLN A 546 -61.23 98.08 -21.85
CA GLN A 546 -62.14 98.26 -22.99
C GLN A 546 -63.45 98.93 -22.57
N GLU A 547 -64.09 98.45 -21.50
CA GLU A 547 -65.33 99.06 -20.97
C GLU A 547 -65.14 100.54 -20.59
N ILE A 548 -64.00 100.88 -20.00
CA ILE A 548 -63.66 102.26 -19.64
C ILE A 548 -63.48 103.12 -20.91
N VAL A 549 -62.82 102.58 -21.93
CA VAL A 549 -62.54 103.27 -23.19
C VAL A 549 -63.83 103.50 -23.99
N GLU A 550 -64.74 102.53 -24.04
CA GLU A 550 -66.08 102.69 -24.63
C GLU A 550 -66.88 103.81 -23.93
N LEU A 551 -66.82 103.88 -22.59
CA LEU A 551 -67.43 104.96 -21.83
C LEU A 551 -66.81 106.33 -22.19
N ILE A 552 -65.49 106.39 -22.39
CA ILE A 552 -64.80 107.62 -22.78
C ILE A 552 -65.20 108.03 -24.20
N ASP A 553 -65.32 107.10 -25.16
CA ASP A 553 -65.83 107.42 -26.50
C ASP A 553 -67.27 107.95 -26.44
N GLU A 554 -68.14 107.33 -25.63
CA GLU A 554 -69.51 107.81 -25.45
C GLU A 554 -69.53 109.24 -24.89
N ILE A 555 -68.70 109.53 -23.87
CA ILE A 555 -68.56 110.87 -23.30
C ILE A 555 -67.99 111.85 -24.35
N ALA A 556 -66.99 111.46 -25.12
CA ALA A 556 -66.39 112.31 -26.15
C ALA A 556 -67.40 112.59 -27.29
N GLY A 557 -68.17 111.60 -27.72
CA GLY A 557 -69.26 111.75 -28.68
C GLY A 557 -70.39 112.65 -28.18
N GLN A 558 -70.79 112.49 -26.91
CA GLN A 558 -71.74 113.41 -26.26
C GLN A 558 -71.17 114.83 -26.17
N THR A 559 -69.88 114.99 -25.85
CA THR A 559 -69.19 116.28 -25.76
C THR A 559 -69.11 116.96 -27.11
N ASN A 560 -68.78 116.22 -28.18
CA ASN A 560 -68.80 116.69 -29.56
C ASN A 560 -70.21 117.16 -29.98
N MET A 561 -71.25 116.39 -29.64
CA MET A 561 -72.64 116.75 -29.89
C MET A 561 -73.10 117.99 -29.10
N LEU A 562 -72.68 118.13 -27.84
CA LEU A 562 -72.94 119.31 -27.01
C LEU A 562 -72.23 120.55 -27.56
N ALA A 563 -70.97 120.40 -27.97
CA ALA A 563 -70.17 121.46 -28.59
C ALA A 563 -70.77 121.90 -29.93
N LEU A 564 -71.21 120.95 -30.77
CA LEU A 564 -71.91 121.20 -32.03
C LEU A 564 -73.23 121.95 -31.81
N ASN A 565 -74.04 121.53 -30.83
CA ASN A 565 -75.28 122.22 -30.47
C ASN A 565 -75.01 123.65 -29.95
N ALA A 566 -73.95 123.85 -29.17
CA ALA A 566 -73.53 125.17 -28.68
C ALA A 566 -73.00 126.09 -29.79
N ALA A 567 -72.25 125.54 -30.75
CA ALA A 567 -71.79 126.25 -31.94
C ALA A 567 -72.97 126.66 -32.85
N ILE A 568 -73.95 125.77 -33.03
CA ILE A 568 -75.19 126.05 -33.78
C ILE A 568 -76.01 127.15 -33.09
N GLU A 569 -76.21 127.09 -31.77
CA GLU A 569 -77.01 128.09 -31.04
C GLU A 569 -76.32 129.46 -30.97
N SER A 570 -74.97 129.47 -30.94
CA SER A 570 -74.16 130.71 -31.07
C SER A 570 -74.33 131.34 -32.46
N ALA A 571 -74.27 130.54 -33.53
CA ALA A 571 -74.53 130.99 -34.90
C ALA A 571 -75.99 131.45 -35.13
N ARG A 572 -76.95 130.88 -34.36
CA ARG A 572 -78.37 131.25 -34.44
C ARG A 572 -78.69 132.58 -33.75
N SER A 573 -77.93 132.93 -32.70
CA SER A 573 -78.05 134.21 -31.98
C SER A 573 -77.41 135.42 -32.72
N GLU A 574 -76.79 135.22 -33.89
CA GLU A 574 -76.26 136.30 -34.76
C GLU A 574 -77.30 137.33 -35.20
N SER A 575 -78.59 137.07 -34.96
CA SER A 575 -79.67 138.02 -35.21
C SER A 575 -79.73 139.19 -34.20
N ALA A 576 -78.96 139.14 -33.10
CA ALA A 576 -78.97 140.19 -32.08
C ALA A 576 -77.59 140.37 -31.37
N SER A 577 -76.85 141.41 -31.77
CA SER A 577 -75.66 142.03 -31.12
C SER A 577 -74.27 141.40 -31.30
N SER A 578 -73.25 142.26 -31.37
CA SER A 578 -71.87 142.05 -31.86
C SER A 578 -70.87 141.43 -30.85
N GLU A 579 -71.35 140.61 -29.91
CA GLU A 579 -70.53 139.97 -28.85
C GLU A 579 -70.52 138.42 -28.92
N SER A 580 -71.14 137.83 -29.95
CA SER A 580 -71.36 136.39 -30.11
C SER A 580 -70.17 135.56 -30.64
N GLY A 581 -69.09 136.20 -31.11
CA GLY A 581 -67.95 135.48 -31.72
C GLY A 581 -67.03 134.72 -30.76
N GLY A 582 -66.97 135.11 -29.47
CA GLY A 582 -66.09 134.46 -28.48
C GLY A 582 -66.62 133.11 -27.98
N PHE A 583 -67.93 132.92 -27.94
CA PHE A 583 -68.56 131.67 -27.47
C PHE A 583 -68.49 130.58 -28.53
N GLN A 584 -68.60 130.96 -29.82
CA GLN A 584 -68.43 130.04 -30.93
C GLN A 584 -66.99 129.51 -31.02
N ALA A 585 -65.98 130.36 -30.82
CA ALA A 585 -64.58 129.92 -30.78
C ALA A 585 -64.31 128.88 -29.67
N VAL A 586 -64.94 129.01 -28.50
CA VAL A 586 -64.83 128.01 -27.42
C VAL A 586 -65.57 126.72 -27.77
N ALA A 587 -66.74 126.80 -28.41
CA ALA A 587 -67.48 125.63 -28.85
C ALA A 587 -66.73 124.85 -29.95
N ASP A 588 -66.12 125.54 -30.92
CA ASP A 588 -65.28 124.93 -31.96
C ASP A 588 -64.02 124.28 -31.35
N GLU A 589 -63.39 124.89 -30.35
CA GLU A 589 -62.24 124.31 -29.61
C GLU A 589 -62.64 123.06 -28.81
N VAL A 590 -63.78 123.07 -28.11
CA VAL A 590 -64.28 121.89 -27.36
C VAL A 590 -64.69 120.77 -28.32
N LYS A 591 -65.23 121.12 -29.49
CA LYS A 591 -65.53 120.18 -30.55
C LYS A 591 -64.25 119.52 -31.08
N GLU A 592 -63.23 120.31 -31.36
CA GLU A 592 -61.92 119.80 -31.83
C GLU A 592 -61.24 118.93 -30.76
N LEU A 593 -61.27 119.31 -29.48
CA LEU A 593 -60.78 118.45 -28.39
C LEU A 593 -61.57 117.14 -28.28
N ALA A 594 -62.90 117.17 -28.47
CA ALA A 594 -63.73 115.97 -28.44
C ALA A 594 -63.40 115.04 -29.62
N GLU A 595 -63.26 115.58 -30.84
CA GLU A 595 -62.83 114.83 -32.03
C GLU A 595 -61.41 114.24 -31.84
N GLN A 596 -60.48 114.99 -31.24
CA GLN A 596 -59.15 114.49 -30.89
C GLN A 596 -59.19 113.39 -29.80
N THR A 597 -60.11 113.51 -28.84
CA THR A 597 -60.30 112.49 -27.80
C THR A 597 -60.86 111.20 -28.40
N GLN A 598 -61.83 111.28 -29.31
CA GLN A 598 -62.34 110.11 -30.04
C GLN A 598 -61.24 109.43 -30.86
N ALA A 599 -60.42 110.20 -31.59
CA ALA A 599 -59.29 109.64 -32.32
C ALA A 599 -58.25 108.96 -31.39
N ALA A 600 -58.01 109.51 -30.20
CA ALA A 600 -57.14 108.88 -29.21
C ALA A 600 -57.77 107.62 -28.57
N VAL A 601 -59.10 107.57 -28.46
CA VAL A 601 -59.83 106.38 -28.01
C VAL A 601 -59.70 105.26 -29.05
N ASP A 602 -59.92 105.54 -30.34
CA ASP A 602 -59.75 104.56 -31.43
C ASP A 602 -58.33 103.92 -31.41
N ASP A 603 -57.30 104.74 -31.16
CA ASP A 603 -55.90 104.27 -31.02
C ASP A 603 -55.73 103.35 -29.80
N VAL A 604 -56.39 103.65 -28.67
CA VAL A 604 -56.35 102.83 -27.46
C VAL A 604 -57.15 101.53 -27.63
N GLU A 605 -58.33 101.56 -28.27
CA GLU A 605 -59.11 100.36 -28.60
C GLU A 605 -58.28 99.39 -29.44
N THR A 606 -57.60 99.89 -30.48
CA THR A 606 -56.70 99.08 -31.32
C THR A 606 -55.57 98.44 -30.49
N MET A 607 -55.06 99.16 -29.48
CA MET A 607 -54.03 98.62 -28.59
C MET A 607 -54.57 97.53 -27.66
N ILE A 608 -55.79 97.67 -27.15
CA ILE A 608 -56.47 96.69 -26.29
C ILE A 608 -56.78 95.42 -27.07
N GLU A 609 -57.33 95.54 -28.29
CA GLU A 609 -57.56 94.39 -29.17
C GLU A 609 -56.24 93.63 -29.44
N SER A 610 -55.14 94.35 -29.62
CA SER A 610 -53.82 93.74 -29.78
C SER A 610 -53.34 93.01 -28.51
N ILE A 611 -53.62 93.56 -27.32
CA ILE A 611 -53.29 92.91 -26.03
C ILE A 611 -54.12 91.64 -25.85
N GLN A 612 -55.43 91.68 -26.04
CA GLN A 612 -56.31 90.51 -25.95
C GLN A 612 -55.90 89.41 -26.94
N GLN A 613 -55.60 89.78 -28.19
CA GLN A 613 -55.16 88.81 -29.19
C GLN A 613 -53.81 88.16 -28.82
N ARG A 614 -52.90 88.90 -28.18
CA ARG A 614 -51.64 88.36 -27.64
C ARG A 614 -51.87 87.51 -26.39
N ALA A 615 -52.81 87.87 -25.52
CA ALA A 615 -53.18 87.10 -24.34
C ALA A 615 -53.79 85.75 -24.75
N ALA A 616 -54.77 85.76 -25.64
CA ALA A 616 -55.38 84.55 -26.22
C ALA A 616 -54.34 83.64 -26.88
N LYS A 617 -53.42 84.21 -27.68
CA LYS A 617 -52.32 83.44 -28.27
C LYS A 617 -51.41 82.82 -27.20
N SER A 618 -51.10 83.55 -26.14
CA SER A 618 -50.26 83.07 -25.04
C SER A 618 -50.97 81.96 -24.26
N ALA A 619 -52.28 82.07 -24.05
CA ALA A 619 -53.09 81.03 -23.42
C ALA A 619 -53.03 79.70 -24.19
N THR A 620 -53.20 79.73 -25.53
CA THR A 620 -53.05 78.53 -26.37
C THR A 620 -51.65 77.92 -26.26
N GLN A 621 -50.59 78.75 -26.26
CA GLN A 621 -49.23 78.24 -26.10
C GLN A 621 -48.98 77.61 -24.72
N ILE A 622 -49.63 78.11 -23.68
CA ILE A 622 -49.54 77.54 -22.33
C ILE A 622 -50.25 76.18 -22.26
N GLU A 623 -51.44 76.03 -22.87
CA GLU A 623 -52.13 74.75 -22.98
C GLU A 623 -51.29 73.70 -23.72
N GLU A 624 -50.66 74.08 -24.84
CA GLU A 624 -49.73 73.21 -25.57
C GLU A 624 -48.51 72.82 -24.71
N THR A 625 -48.03 73.75 -23.88
CA THR A 625 -46.89 73.51 -22.97
C THR A 625 -47.28 72.55 -21.84
N GLU A 626 -48.45 72.71 -21.21
CA GLU A 626 -48.95 71.77 -20.20
C GLU A 626 -49.11 70.36 -20.77
N ALA A 627 -49.69 70.24 -21.97
CA ALA A 627 -49.83 68.95 -22.64
C ALA A 627 -48.46 68.29 -22.91
N THR A 628 -47.47 69.10 -23.28
CA THR A 628 -46.08 68.63 -23.51
C THR A 628 -45.43 68.16 -22.21
N ILE A 629 -45.59 68.90 -21.11
CA ILE A 629 -45.06 68.52 -19.79
C ILE A 629 -45.71 67.22 -19.32
N GLY A 630 -47.05 67.10 -19.43
CA GLY A 630 -47.76 65.86 -19.07
C GLY A 630 -47.26 64.65 -19.86
N SER A 631 -47.10 64.79 -21.18
CA SER A 631 -46.53 63.72 -22.00
C SER A 631 -45.07 63.39 -21.65
N ALA A 632 -44.27 64.38 -21.22
CA ALA A 632 -42.90 64.14 -20.78
C ALA A 632 -42.87 63.36 -19.45
N THR A 633 -43.73 63.72 -18.48
CA THR A 633 -43.88 62.99 -17.22
C THR A 633 -44.25 61.53 -17.45
N ASP A 634 -45.27 61.25 -18.28
CA ASP A 634 -45.68 59.87 -18.60
C ASP A 634 -44.53 59.03 -19.19
N ARG A 635 -43.66 59.67 -19.98
CA ARG A 635 -42.49 59.01 -20.59
C ARG A 635 -41.39 58.73 -19.57
N VAL A 636 -41.18 59.61 -18.59
CA VAL A 636 -40.20 59.42 -17.51
C VAL A 636 -40.68 58.34 -16.55
N ASP A 637 -41.96 58.31 -16.19
CA ASP A 637 -42.54 57.23 -15.38
C ASP A 637 -42.41 55.87 -16.08
N SER A 638 -42.67 55.82 -17.39
CA SER A 638 -42.44 54.61 -18.18
C SER A 638 -40.96 54.20 -18.24
N LEU A 639 -40.01 55.14 -18.19
CA LEU A 639 -38.59 54.85 -18.12
C LEU A 639 -38.22 54.28 -16.74
N SER A 640 -38.71 54.89 -15.65
CA SER A 640 -38.52 54.41 -14.29
C SER A 640 -38.97 52.96 -14.13
N GLY A 641 -40.18 52.62 -14.60
CA GLY A 641 -40.68 51.24 -14.56
C GLY A 641 -39.89 50.24 -15.43
N LYS A 642 -39.15 50.70 -16.44
CA LYS A 642 -38.24 49.83 -17.21
C LYS A 642 -36.91 49.60 -16.48
N LEU A 643 -36.41 50.60 -15.76
CA LEU A 643 -35.19 50.51 -14.97
C LEU A 643 -35.38 49.61 -13.75
N ASP A 644 -36.51 49.74 -13.06
CA ASP A 644 -36.94 48.83 -11.98
C ASP A 644 -36.97 47.36 -12.44
N ARG A 645 -37.50 47.14 -13.65
CA ARG A 645 -37.50 45.80 -14.27
C ARG A 645 -36.08 45.32 -14.60
N ILE A 646 -35.17 46.19 -15.05
CA ILE A 646 -33.77 45.81 -15.28
C ILE A 646 -33.11 45.37 -13.97
N ALA A 647 -33.31 46.11 -12.87
CA ALA A 647 -32.80 45.73 -11.56
C ALA A 647 -33.35 44.36 -11.10
N THR A 648 -34.65 44.10 -11.28
CA THR A 648 -35.22 42.78 -10.95
C THR A 648 -34.64 41.63 -11.79
N GLU A 649 -34.34 41.88 -13.06
CA GLU A 649 -33.72 40.87 -13.93
C GLU A 649 -32.24 40.65 -13.56
N ILE A 650 -31.53 41.68 -13.09
CA ILE A 650 -30.13 41.54 -12.65
C ILE A 650 -30.00 40.77 -11.33
N GLU A 651 -30.94 40.93 -10.40
CA GLU A 651 -31.02 40.09 -9.19
C GLU A 651 -31.17 38.59 -9.53
N GLN A 652 -31.97 38.28 -10.56
CA GLN A 652 -32.11 36.90 -11.05
C GLN A 652 -30.81 36.39 -11.69
N VAL A 653 -30.10 37.22 -12.45
CA VAL A 653 -28.79 36.86 -13.01
C VAL A 653 -27.79 36.58 -11.88
N THR A 654 -27.72 37.44 -10.87
CA THR A 654 -26.85 37.24 -9.69
C THR A 654 -27.17 35.93 -8.96
N THR A 655 -28.45 35.59 -8.81
CA THR A 655 -28.85 34.30 -8.22
C THR A 655 -28.38 33.12 -9.09
N GLY A 656 -28.56 33.21 -10.42
CA GLY A 656 -28.10 32.15 -11.32
C GLY A 656 -26.57 31.99 -11.36
N VAL A 657 -25.83 33.10 -11.21
CA VAL A 657 -24.37 33.09 -11.05
C VAL A 657 -23.95 32.33 -9.79
N GLN A 658 -24.61 32.56 -8.66
CA GLN A 658 -24.35 31.83 -7.40
C GLN A 658 -24.63 30.32 -7.52
N GLU A 659 -25.70 29.94 -8.23
CA GLU A 659 -26.00 28.53 -8.50
C GLU A 659 -24.92 27.87 -9.40
N ILE A 660 -24.39 28.61 -10.39
CA ILE A 660 -23.29 28.14 -11.23
C ILE A 660 -22.00 27.99 -10.41
N ASP A 661 -21.72 28.95 -9.53
CA ASP A 661 -20.54 28.94 -8.65
C ASP A 661 -20.54 27.66 -7.78
N GLN A 662 -21.66 27.38 -7.10
CA GLN A 662 -21.84 26.15 -6.32
C GLN A 662 -21.65 24.88 -7.17
N ALA A 663 -22.24 24.83 -8.36
CA ALA A 663 -22.10 23.68 -9.25
C ALA A 663 -20.66 23.51 -9.76
N THR A 664 -19.92 24.62 -9.89
CA THR A 664 -18.51 24.63 -10.31
C THR A 664 -17.62 24.09 -9.19
N ASP A 665 -17.88 24.47 -7.94
CA ASP A 665 -17.19 23.90 -6.76
C ASP A 665 -17.44 22.40 -6.61
N GLU A 666 -18.69 21.95 -6.77
CA GLU A 666 -19.03 20.52 -6.76
C GLU A 666 -18.30 19.74 -7.87
N GLN A 667 -18.16 20.35 -9.06
CA GLN A 667 -17.39 19.77 -10.16
C GLN A 667 -15.89 19.73 -9.89
N ALA A 668 -15.32 20.75 -9.23
CA ALA A 668 -13.92 20.77 -8.82
C ALA A 668 -13.62 19.60 -7.86
N SER A 669 -14.43 19.46 -6.81
CA SER A 669 -14.30 18.34 -5.85
C SER A 669 -14.45 16.98 -6.52
N SER A 670 -15.40 16.84 -7.45
CA SER A 670 -15.58 15.61 -8.23
C SER A 670 -14.37 15.31 -9.13
N ALA A 671 -13.71 16.33 -9.68
CA ALA A 671 -12.51 16.17 -10.50
C ALA A 671 -11.32 15.68 -9.66
N GLU A 672 -11.17 16.20 -8.45
CA GLU A 672 -10.13 15.76 -7.49
C GLU A 672 -10.36 14.32 -7.02
N GLU A 673 -11.61 13.95 -6.71
CA GLU A 673 -11.96 12.57 -6.36
C GLU A 673 -11.66 11.62 -7.53
N LEU A 674 -12.02 12.00 -8.76
CA LEU A 674 -11.70 11.23 -9.95
C LEU A 674 -10.20 11.11 -10.20
N ALA A 675 -9.43 12.17 -9.96
CA ALA A 675 -7.98 12.13 -10.07
C ALA A 675 -7.39 11.07 -9.12
N THR A 676 -7.87 11.05 -7.88
CA THR A 676 -7.46 10.09 -6.84
C THR A 676 -7.81 8.66 -7.24
N ILE A 677 -9.04 8.42 -7.71
CA ILE A 677 -9.48 7.10 -8.18
C ILE A 677 -8.61 6.62 -9.36
N VAL A 678 -8.30 7.50 -10.31
CA VAL A 678 -7.46 7.15 -11.47
C VAL A 678 -6.04 6.75 -11.02
N GLN A 679 -5.47 7.45 -10.04
CA GLN A 679 -4.16 7.12 -9.47
C GLN A 679 -4.18 5.78 -8.73
N GLU A 680 -5.21 5.51 -7.92
CA GLU A 680 -5.37 4.24 -7.21
C GLU A 680 -5.47 3.07 -8.20
N VAL A 681 -6.31 3.19 -9.22
CA VAL A 681 -6.46 2.15 -10.25
C VAL A 681 -5.16 1.96 -11.04
N ALA A 682 -4.37 3.01 -11.25
CA ALA A 682 -3.07 2.93 -11.91
C ALA A 682 -2.06 2.16 -11.05
N SER A 683 -2.05 2.39 -9.74
CA SER A 683 -1.23 1.64 -8.78
C SER A 683 -1.59 0.15 -8.82
N VAL A 684 -2.90 -0.17 -8.74
CA VAL A 684 -3.40 -1.55 -8.81
C VAL A 684 -3.02 -2.22 -10.14
N ALA A 685 -3.07 -1.51 -11.27
CA ALA A 685 -2.66 -2.04 -12.56
C ALA A 685 -1.15 -2.36 -12.62
N SER A 686 -0.32 -1.51 -12.01
CA SER A 686 1.12 -1.73 -11.88
C SER A 686 1.44 -2.94 -11.01
N GLU A 687 0.76 -3.04 -9.87
CA GLU A 687 0.90 -4.19 -8.97
C GLU A 687 0.42 -5.50 -9.62
N THR A 688 -0.70 -5.46 -10.35
CA THR A 688 -1.19 -6.62 -11.12
C THR A 688 -0.15 -7.08 -12.14
N THR A 689 0.56 -6.14 -12.78
CA THR A 689 1.66 -6.47 -13.71
C THR A 689 2.82 -7.15 -12.99
N SER A 690 3.22 -6.66 -11.81
CA SER A 690 4.26 -7.30 -10.99
C SER A 690 3.86 -8.71 -10.54
N GLN A 691 2.63 -8.87 -10.03
CA GLN A 691 2.10 -10.17 -9.61
C GLN A 691 1.99 -11.15 -10.78
N ALA A 692 1.62 -10.68 -11.97
CA ALA A 692 1.63 -11.47 -13.20
C ALA A 692 3.06 -11.95 -13.52
N GLN A 693 4.07 -11.09 -13.46
CA GLN A 693 5.47 -11.48 -13.68
C GLN A 693 5.95 -12.54 -12.68
N GLN A 694 5.59 -12.41 -11.41
CA GLN A 694 5.91 -13.41 -10.38
C GLN A 694 5.23 -14.75 -10.65
N ALA A 695 3.94 -14.73 -11.03
CA ALA A 695 3.20 -15.94 -11.39
C ALA A 695 3.78 -16.62 -12.65
N ALA A 696 4.26 -15.85 -13.63
CA ALA A 696 4.96 -16.39 -14.80
C ALA A 696 6.25 -17.11 -14.37
N ALA A 697 7.08 -16.47 -13.54
CA ALA A 697 8.31 -17.08 -13.03
C ALA A 697 8.04 -18.38 -12.25
N ALA A 698 7.01 -18.40 -11.39
CA ALA A 698 6.61 -19.60 -10.65
C ALA A 698 6.10 -20.71 -11.57
N ALA A 699 5.38 -20.38 -12.65
CA ALA A 699 4.93 -21.35 -13.65
C ALA A 699 6.10 -21.94 -14.45
N GLU A 700 7.11 -21.13 -14.78
CA GLU A 700 8.35 -21.58 -15.41
C GLU A 700 9.16 -22.52 -14.49
N GLU A 701 9.30 -22.16 -13.22
CA GLU A 701 9.98 -22.99 -12.21
C GLU A 701 9.25 -24.32 -11.97
N THR A 702 7.92 -24.28 -11.91
CA THR A 702 7.09 -25.50 -11.81
C THR A 702 7.30 -26.40 -13.02
N THR A 703 7.40 -25.81 -14.22
CA THR A 703 7.66 -26.55 -15.47
C THR A 703 9.06 -27.19 -15.46
N ALA A 704 10.06 -26.51 -14.93
CA ALA A 704 11.41 -27.07 -14.76
C ALA A 704 11.39 -28.24 -13.76
N THR A 705 10.79 -28.03 -12.59
CA THR A 705 10.71 -29.05 -11.53
C THR A 705 9.96 -30.29 -11.99
N ILE A 706 8.83 -30.14 -12.70
CA ILE A 706 8.06 -31.30 -13.18
C ILE A 706 8.78 -32.07 -14.29
N THR A 707 9.68 -31.40 -15.03
CA THR A 707 10.54 -32.06 -16.00
C THR A 707 11.54 -32.98 -15.30
N ASP A 708 12.13 -32.54 -14.18
CA ASP A 708 13.03 -33.36 -13.36
C ASP A 708 12.30 -34.52 -12.70
N VAL A 709 11.11 -34.28 -12.12
CA VAL A 709 10.27 -35.34 -11.53
C VAL A 709 9.91 -36.41 -12.57
N SER A 710 9.53 -35.97 -13.77
CA SER A 710 9.23 -36.90 -14.87
C SER A 710 10.45 -37.73 -15.26
N ALA A 711 11.65 -37.12 -15.30
CA ALA A 711 12.89 -37.83 -15.61
C ALA A 711 13.27 -38.84 -14.52
N GLU A 712 13.10 -38.51 -13.23
CA GLU A 712 13.32 -39.44 -12.12
C GLU A 712 12.31 -40.59 -12.12
N ALA A 713 11.04 -40.32 -12.45
CA ALA A 713 10.04 -41.37 -12.61
C ALA A 713 10.40 -42.34 -13.74
N THR A 714 10.92 -41.85 -14.87
CA THR A 714 11.45 -42.72 -15.95
C THR A 714 12.62 -43.57 -15.47
N ARG A 715 13.58 -43.00 -14.72
CA ARG A 715 14.71 -43.75 -14.15
C ARG A 715 14.25 -44.82 -13.16
N LEU A 716 13.22 -44.53 -12.37
CA LEU A 716 12.66 -45.47 -11.40
C LEU A 716 11.95 -46.63 -12.10
N ASP A 717 11.23 -46.35 -13.18
CA ASP A 717 10.61 -47.36 -14.05
C ASP A 717 11.67 -48.28 -14.69
N GLU A 718 12.75 -47.70 -15.24
CA GLU A 718 13.87 -48.45 -15.79
C GLU A 718 14.53 -49.37 -14.74
N ARG A 719 14.78 -48.86 -13.53
CA ARG A 719 15.35 -49.67 -12.43
C ARG A 719 14.40 -50.76 -11.94
N ALA A 720 13.10 -50.50 -11.93
CA ALA A 720 12.10 -51.50 -11.57
C ALA A 720 12.05 -52.62 -12.62
N ALA A 721 12.19 -52.28 -13.90
CA ALA A 721 12.31 -53.26 -14.98
C ALA A 721 13.61 -54.08 -14.86
N GLU A 722 14.76 -53.45 -14.62
CA GLU A 722 16.04 -54.15 -14.39
C GLU A 722 15.95 -55.10 -13.19
N LEU A 723 15.33 -54.66 -12.09
CA LEU A 723 15.13 -55.48 -10.90
C LEU A 723 14.19 -56.65 -11.18
N ALA A 724 13.09 -56.42 -11.91
CA ALA A 724 12.16 -57.45 -12.34
C ALA A 724 12.85 -58.52 -13.21
N ASP A 725 13.66 -58.10 -14.20
CA ASP A 725 14.44 -59.00 -15.05
C ASP A 725 15.45 -59.82 -14.23
N ALA A 726 16.14 -59.20 -13.25
CA ALA A 726 17.10 -59.88 -12.40
C ALA A 726 16.46 -60.94 -11.49
N VAL A 727 15.23 -60.72 -11.03
CA VAL A 727 14.50 -61.73 -10.23
C VAL A 727 13.73 -62.74 -11.08
N ASP A 728 13.56 -62.50 -12.37
CA ASP A 728 12.99 -63.47 -13.32
C ASP A 728 13.97 -64.59 -13.71
N GLU A 729 15.27 -64.42 -13.42
CA GLU A 729 16.26 -65.51 -13.48
C GLU A 729 15.98 -66.61 -12.44
N PHE A 730 15.27 -66.28 -11.34
CA PHE A 730 14.86 -67.24 -10.33
C PHE A 730 13.49 -67.85 -10.65
N THR A 731 13.45 -69.18 -10.73
CA THR A 731 12.21 -69.95 -10.87
C THR A 731 11.69 -70.27 -9.48
N VAL A 732 10.46 -69.82 -9.18
CA VAL A 732 9.79 -70.06 -7.90
C VAL A 732 8.50 -70.82 -8.14
N SER A 733 8.09 -71.65 -7.19
CA SER A 733 6.83 -72.36 -7.26
C SER A 733 5.69 -71.35 -7.13
N GLY A 734 5.08 -71.02 -8.27
CA GLY A 734 4.21 -69.84 -8.39
C GLY A 734 3.07 -69.78 -7.37
N PRO A 735 2.62 -68.57 -6.98
CA PRO A 735 1.46 -68.42 -6.14
C PRO A 735 0.25 -69.06 -6.85
N SER A 736 -0.48 -69.91 -6.14
CA SER A 736 -1.78 -70.40 -6.58
C SER A 736 -2.60 -69.21 -7.08
N SER A 737 -2.97 -69.23 -8.36
CA SER A 737 -3.72 -68.17 -9.03
C SER A 737 -5.04 -67.89 -8.30
N GLY A 738 -5.00 -66.92 -7.38
CA GLY A 738 -6.16 -66.34 -6.74
C GLY A 738 -6.77 -65.28 -7.65
N SER A 739 -7.55 -65.73 -8.64
CA SER A 739 -8.66 -65.02 -9.27
C SER A 739 -8.55 -63.48 -9.31
N THR A 740 -8.08 -62.96 -10.44
CA THR A 740 -8.40 -61.62 -10.95
C THR A 740 -9.87 -61.25 -10.69
N ALA A 741 -10.10 -60.43 -9.67
CA ALA A 741 -11.34 -59.69 -9.51
C ALA A 741 -11.21 -58.37 -10.28
N ALA A 742 -11.91 -58.29 -11.40
CA ALA A 742 -12.02 -57.07 -12.20
C ALA A 742 -12.55 -55.90 -11.34
N PRO A 743 -11.99 -54.68 -11.45
CA PRO A 743 -12.54 -53.53 -10.75
C PRO A 743 -13.85 -53.12 -11.42
N ALA A 744 -14.88 -52.99 -10.59
CA ALA A 744 -16.18 -52.46 -10.98
C ALA A 744 -16.04 -51.00 -11.41
N GLY A 745 -16.47 -50.69 -12.63
CA GLY A 745 -16.71 -49.33 -13.06
C GLY A 745 -17.77 -48.64 -12.19
N ARG A 746 -17.37 -47.55 -11.54
CA ARG A 746 -18.21 -46.42 -11.12
C ARG A 746 -17.44 -45.20 -11.61
N GLY A 747 -17.94 -44.35 -12.50
CA GLY A 747 -19.21 -43.65 -12.40
C GLY A 747 -18.86 -42.18 -12.21
N GLY A 748 -18.41 -41.51 -13.28
CA GLY A 748 -18.17 -40.07 -13.30
C GLY A 748 -19.37 -39.38 -13.94
N GLU A 749 -20.23 -38.81 -13.10
CA GLU A 749 -21.13 -37.73 -13.50
C GLU A 749 -20.31 -36.45 -13.68
N SER A 750 -20.43 -35.87 -14.86
CA SER A 750 -19.95 -34.54 -15.22
C SER A 750 -20.73 -33.44 -14.50
N ARG A 751 -20.02 -32.50 -13.88
CA ARG A 751 -20.43 -31.10 -13.76
C ARG A 751 -19.25 -30.18 -13.97
#